data_AF-A0A2G2YNW3-F1
#
_entry.id   AF-A0A2G2YNW3-F1
#
_cell.length_a   1.000
_cell.length_b   1.000
_cell.length_c   1.000
_cell.angle_alpha   90.00
_cell.angle_beta   90.00
_cell.angle_gamma   90.00
#
_symmetry.space_group_name_H-M   'P 1'
#
loop_
_entity.id
_entity.type
_entity.pdbx_description
1 polymer ?
#
loop_
_entity_poly.entity_id
_entity_poly.type
_entity_poly.pdbx_seq_one_letter_code
_entity_poly.pdbx_strand_id
1 'polypeptide(L)'
;MVNWKKIWDAWDIRVVILFSLTLQIILIFFAPLRKRVSTYYLTLPLWCSYLLVEWAANFAVGHISDSNKGNGNKSAGENKVEDVLVFWAAFLLVHLGGPDTISAFALEDNTLWHRHFLGLMTQGGAVAYVFFPTVSRNKLWIPAVLIYVSGVIKYGERIWALYLASLDRFRESIMKDPDPGPNYAKLMDEYSSKIAANLPTNIEMIHEYHGDLEAEKSVKRKTLSDVEIVEEAHYFFEKFKGLIVDLIFDFRQRNESRNFFLSLEAIDAFRVIEVELNFIYDVLFTKMIVANSYWGYVFRLICFLLEVAAAILFYRWDKRGLPRWEIGVSYILLLGALILDFSSFLMLLFSDWTAVALKKKGYVLPRLPMPFRWLSRRWAESVSQFNLINYCVRGRSKFMEFIYRWLGFIDVLNRIVYVKSQKFTAELREFIYEEIKNKSSLAEDLDTAKEIWLAKGDWTLRANSCSHLLPYITESNFDEILLVWHIATELCYSNDSIVIDGDKAKSSPEKPPANYREMSKILSDYMIYLLVMQPAMMSAVAGIGQIRYRDTCAEAEKFFRSRNIISSTNKDQGEQCCNNFFTCSCLKGTPNKEDGQVQNRREKKHERACKAILGVNAAVRPVQVKGDRSKSALFDGRRLAKKLDKLGHGIDKWELISKVWVEMLSHAAINCKANNHCKQLIKGGQLITLVWLLMTHFGLGNNFQIGEGLARILALRRDLFKGVAHEPLVVIGPEQIGEFHKEYINVEDLDMLFLDCKSTMGSKWDDMEAEDSFLPHCSKRMKLSTPVDDITLLKWLKKVLSEAGLVRLFSFPVVHCPEVFGVILESAERLNRGKVVPGWKVVYSGDTRPCSQVIEASLGATILIHEATFEDGLVEEAIARNHSTIKEAIEVGDSAGAYRVILTHFSQRYPKVPALDEVSMQTTCIAFDLMSVNLADLPVLPKFLPYLKLLFRNSS
;
A
#
# COMPACT_ATOMS: atom_id res chain seq x y z
N MET A 1 60.60 -11.13 -0.37
CA MET A 1 59.18 -11.20 -0.76
C MET A 1 58.36 -11.59 0.46
N VAL A 2 57.45 -10.74 0.89
CA VAL A 2 56.52 -11.04 1.99
C VAL A 2 55.65 -12.21 1.55
N ASN A 3 55.72 -13.34 2.26
CA ASN A 3 54.89 -14.51 1.95
C ASN A 3 53.48 -14.27 2.48
N TRP A 4 52.67 -13.59 1.67
CA TRP A 4 51.29 -13.22 1.98
C TRP A 4 50.43 -14.40 2.45
N LYS A 5 50.70 -15.62 1.94
CA LYS A 5 50.00 -16.83 2.37
C LYS A 5 50.26 -17.17 3.84
N LYS A 6 51.54 -17.14 4.27
CA LYS A 6 51.89 -17.39 5.69
C LYS A 6 51.34 -16.33 6.64
N ILE A 7 51.22 -15.07 6.18
CA ILE A 7 50.63 -14.00 6.98
C ILE A 7 49.10 -14.20 7.08
N TRP A 8 48.46 -14.53 5.97
CA TRP A 8 47.02 -14.80 5.92
C TRP A 8 46.65 -15.99 6.82
N ASP A 9 47.34 -17.12 6.68
CA ASP A 9 47.10 -18.32 7.49
C ASP A 9 47.33 -18.08 9.00
N ALA A 10 48.10 -17.05 9.37
CA ALA A 10 48.35 -16.67 10.75
C ALA A 10 47.38 -15.61 11.29
N TRP A 11 46.64 -14.89 10.44
CA TRP A 11 45.81 -13.75 10.84
C TRP A 11 44.35 -13.82 10.39
N ASP A 12 44.00 -14.78 9.53
CA ASP A 12 42.66 -14.97 8.96
C ASP A 12 41.53 -14.84 9.99
N ILE A 13 41.52 -15.65 11.04
CA ILE A 13 40.44 -15.66 12.05
C ILE A 13 40.39 -14.32 12.81
N ARG A 14 41.57 -13.76 13.16
CA ARG A 14 41.71 -12.49 13.90
C ARG A 14 41.16 -11.31 13.10
N VAL A 15 41.50 -11.26 11.81
CA VAL A 15 41.04 -10.22 10.90
C VAL A 15 39.54 -10.34 10.69
N VAL A 16 39.01 -11.56 10.47
CA VAL A 16 37.59 -11.76 10.21
C VAL A 16 36.72 -11.45 11.43
N ILE A 17 37.15 -11.78 12.65
CA ILE A 17 36.35 -11.49 13.85
C ILE A 17 36.32 -9.99 14.18
N LEU A 18 37.45 -9.29 14.02
CA LEU A 18 37.50 -7.83 14.16
C LEU A 18 36.72 -7.13 13.04
N PHE A 19 36.77 -7.68 11.83
CA PHE A 19 35.95 -7.22 10.72
C PHE A 19 34.46 -7.36 11.05
N SER A 20 34.03 -8.50 11.59
CA SER A 20 32.66 -8.74 12.05
C SER A 20 32.23 -7.70 13.10
N LEU A 21 33.05 -7.43 14.11
CA LEU A 21 32.77 -6.37 15.11
C LEU A 21 32.66 -4.98 14.45
N THR A 22 33.53 -4.67 13.49
CA THR A 22 33.50 -3.40 12.75
C THR A 22 32.19 -3.24 11.98
N LEU A 23 31.69 -4.31 11.35
CA LEU A 23 30.40 -4.30 10.68
C LEU A 23 29.25 -4.02 11.67
N GLN A 24 29.28 -4.57 12.87
CA GLN A 24 28.29 -4.28 13.92
C GLN A 24 28.31 -2.81 14.34
N ILE A 25 29.50 -2.23 14.51
CA ILE A 25 29.68 -0.80 14.83
C ILE A 25 29.12 0.08 13.69
N ILE A 26 29.33 -0.30 12.42
CA ILE A 26 28.74 0.42 11.29
C ILE A 26 27.21 0.35 11.35
N LEU A 27 26.65 -0.83 11.59
CA LEU A 27 25.20 -1.02 11.62
C LEU A 27 24.54 -0.26 12.78
N ILE A 28 25.09 -0.30 14.00
CA ILE A 28 24.48 0.38 15.15
C ILE A 28 24.40 1.91 14.95
N PHE A 29 25.48 2.55 14.48
CA PHE A 29 25.56 4.02 14.40
C PHE A 29 24.98 4.59 13.09
N PHE A 30 25.09 3.86 11.97
CA PHE A 30 24.68 4.38 10.67
C PHE A 30 23.31 3.87 10.21
N ALA A 31 22.79 2.74 10.70
CA ALA A 31 21.45 2.27 10.30
C ALA A 31 20.30 3.24 10.65
N PRO A 32 20.31 3.99 11.77
CA PRO A 32 19.29 5.00 12.05
C PRO A 32 19.24 6.15 11.04
N LEU A 33 20.36 6.44 10.36
CA LEU A 33 20.44 7.51 9.36
C LEU A 33 19.65 7.20 8.08
N ARG A 34 19.26 5.93 7.87
CA ARG A 34 18.39 5.49 6.75
C ARG A 34 17.05 6.24 6.72
N LYS A 35 16.54 6.65 7.89
CA LYS A 35 15.31 7.48 8.00
C LYS A 35 15.46 8.90 7.45
N ARG A 36 16.70 9.40 7.30
CA ARG A 36 16.97 10.83 7.09
C ARG A 36 17.67 11.13 5.78
N VAL A 37 18.45 10.17 5.29
CA VAL A 37 19.32 10.37 4.13
C VAL A 37 19.18 9.18 3.21
N SER A 38 18.56 9.40 2.05
CA SER A 38 18.44 8.41 0.98
C SER A 38 19.60 8.54 -0.02
N THR A 39 20.84 8.64 0.45
CA THR A 39 22.00 8.65 -0.45
C THR A 39 22.48 7.24 -0.69
N TYR A 40 22.87 6.98 -1.94
CA TYR A 40 23.49 5.72 -2.32
C TYR A 40 24.76 5.44 -1.52
N TYR A 41 25.54 6.47 -1.22
CA TYR A 41 26.77 6.40 -0.41
C TYR A 41 26.56 5.93 1.03
N LEU A 42 25.37 6.15 1.61
CA LEU A 42 25.03 5.61 2.93
C LEU A 42 24.41 4.20 2.80
N THR A 43 23.55 4.01 1.79
CA THR A 43 22.78 2.78 1.63
C THR A 43 23.65 1.58 1.25
N LEU A 44 24.62 1.76 0.34
CA LEU A 44 25.48 0.67 -0.13
C LEU A 44 26.37 0.10 0.98
N PRO A 45 27.13 0.89 1.76
CA PRO A 45 27.94 0.34 2.85
C PRO A 45 27.10 -0.35 3.93
N LEU A 46 25.91 0.17 4.25
CA LEU A 46 24.99 -0.47 5.20
C LEU A 46 24.48 -1.80 4.67
N TRP A 47 24.08 -1.86 3.39
CA TRP A 47 23.65 -3.09 2.74
C TRP A 47 24.77 -4.13 2.71
N CYS A 48 25.98 -3.74 2.31
CA CYS A 48 27.16 -4.61 2.35
C CYS A 48 27.43 -5.10 3.78
N SER A 49 27.37 -4.21 4.77
CA SER A 49 27.62 -4.59 6.17
C SER A 49 26.59 -5.58 6.68
N TYR A 50 25.32 -5.36 6.38
CA TYR A 50 24.22 -6.26 6.76
C TYR A 50 24.42 -7.68 6.20
N LEU A 51 24.84 -7.81 4.94
CA LEU A 51 25.09 -9.12 4.31
C LEU A 51 26.41 -9.77 4.75
N LEU A 52 27.48 -8.98 4.90
CA LEU A 52 28.81 -9.49 5.22
C LEU A 52 28.93 -10.03 6.66
N VAL A 53 28.05 -9.62 7.57
CA VAL A 53 28.02 -10.13 8.96
C VAL A 53 27.84 -11.65 8.98
N GLU A 54 26.88 -12.18 8.23
CA GLU A 54 26.59 -13.61 8.20
C GLU A 54 27.72 -14.40 7.52
N TRP A 55 28.25 -13.86 6.43
CA TRP A 55 29.41 -14.46 5.76
C TRP A 55 30.64 -14.53 6.67
N ALA A 56 30.96 -13.45 7.39
CA ALA A 56 32.10 -13.39 8.28
C ALA A 56 31.98 -14.40 9.43
N ALA A 57 30.78 -14.57 9.99
CA ALA A 57 30.54 -15.56 11.03
C ALA A 57 30.74 -17.00 10.52
N ASN A 58 30.12 -17.34 9.38
CA ASN A 58 30.22 -18.68 8.79
C ASN A 58 31.68 -19.03 8.45
N PHE A 59 32.41 -18.09 7.84
CA PHE A 59 33.81 -18.27 7.49
C PHE A 59 34.67 -18.52 8.73
N ALA A 60 34.52 -17.69 9.77
CA ALA A 60 35.32 -17.79 10.98
C ALA A 60 35.01 -19.06 11.79
N VAL A 61 33.74 -19.45 11.95
CA VAL A 61 33.37 -20.69 12.64
C VAL A 61 33.92 -21.92 11.89
N GLY A 62 33.85 -21.93 10.56
CA GLY A 62 34.42 -23.00 9.74
C GLY A 62 35.94 -23.16 9.91
N HIS A 63 36.68 -22.05 9.83
CA HIS A 63 38.13 -22.05 10.04
C HIS A 63 38.52 -22.47 11.47
N ILE A 64 37.78 -22.01 12.49
CA ILE A 64 38.01 -22.43 13.88
C ILE A 64 37.79 -23.94 14.01
N SER A 65 36.73 -24.49 13.40
CA SER A 65 36.48 -25.93 13.42
C SER A 65 37.60 -26.75 12.78
N ASP A 66 38.18 -26.29 11.67
CA ASP A 66 39.28 -27.01 11.02
C ASP A 66 40.59 -26.90 11.81
N SER A 67 40.84 -25.77 12.47
CA SER A 67 41.98 -25.62 13.37
C SER A 67 41.95 -26.58 14.58
N ASN A 68 40.75 -26.99 15.01
CA ASN A 68 40.56 -27.91 16.14
C ASN A 68 40.71 -29.40 15.74
N LYS A 69 40.56 -29.78 14.47
CA LYS A 69 40.63 -31.19 14.01
C LYS A 69 42.04 -31.81 14.09
N GLY A 70 43.10 -31.00 14.26
CA GLY A 70 44.49 -31.47 14.37
C GLY A 70 44.79 -32.12 15.73
N ASN A 71 44.42 -33.39 15.90
CA ASN A 71 44.56 -34.17 17.14
C ASN A 71 45.98 -34.73 17.36
N GLY A 72 47.00 -33.86 17.36
CA GLY A 72 48.38 -34.19 17.75
C GLY A 72 48.72 -33.64 19.14
N ASN A 73 49.81 -34.09 19.76
CA ASN A 73 50.35 -33.57 21.03
C ASN A 73 50.64 -32.05 20.95
N LYS A 74 49.62 -31.20 21.12
CA LYS A 74 49.72 -29.74 21.13
C LYS A 74 50.40 -29.25 22.41
N SER A 75 51.35 -28.33 22.25
CA SER A 75 52.04 -27.68 23.36
C SER A 75 51.06 -26.91 24.27
N ALA A 76 51.44 -26.66 25.52
CA ALA A 76 50.60 -25.92 26.47
C ALA A 76 50.19 -24.51 25.96
N GLY A 77 51.03 -23.88 25.13
CA GLY A 77 50.73 -22.60 24.48
C GLY A 77 49.69 -22.72 23.37
N GLU A 78 49.78 -23.74 22.52
CA GLU A 78 48.81 -23.99 21.43
C GLU A 78 47.42 -24.31 21.97
N ASN A 79 47.33 -25.02 23.10
CA ASN A 79 46.05 -25.28 23.77
C ASN A 79 45.38 -24.01 24.30
N LYS A 80 46.17 -23.06 24.84
CA LYS A 80 45.63 -21.78 25.29
C LYS A 80 45.14 -20.92 24.12
N VAL A 81 45.74 -21.05 22.93
CA VAL A 81 45.25 -20.37 21.72
C VAL A 81 43.92 -20.99 21.27
N GLU A 82 43.82 -22.32 21.25
CA GLU A 82 42.57 -23.03 20.95
C GLU A 82 41.44 -22.64 21.91
N ASP A 83 41.72 -22.57 23.22
CA ASP A 83 40.77 -22.12 24.25
C ASP A 83 40.20 -20.72 23.94
N VAL A 84 41.04 -19.81 23.43
CA VAL A 84 40.66 -18.43 23.06
C VAL A 84 39.89 -18.38 21.74
N LEU A 85 40.25 -19.20 20.75
CA LEU A 85 39.50 -19.30 19.49
C LEU A 85 38.07 -19.81 19.72
N VAL A 86 37.91 -20.77 20.63
CA VAL A 86 36.60 -21.27 21.06
C VAL A 86 35.80 -20.16 21.78
N PHE A 87 36.45 -19.36 22.64
CA PHE A 87 35.83 -18.20 23.25
C PHE A 87 35.38 -17.15 22.21
N TRP A 88 36.17 -16.93 21.16
CA TRP A 88 35.86 -16.05 20.04
C TRP A 88 34.68 -16.53 19.20
N ALA A 89 34.52 -17.85 19.01
CA ALA A 89 33.39 -18.41 18.28
C ALA A 89 32.04 -18.01 18.91
N ALA A 90 31.98 -17.86 20.24
CA ALA A 90 30.78 -17.39 20.93
C ALA A 90 30.41 -15.93 20.57
N PHE A 91 31.39 -15.05 20.36
CA PHE A 91 31.13 -13.66 19.92
C PHE A 91 30.56 -13.57 18.51
N LEU A 92 30.90 -14.51 17.62
CA LEU A 92 30.31 -14.55 16.28
C LEU A 92 28.79 -14.76 16.36
N LEU A 93 28.31 -15.54 17.35
CA LEU A 93 26.88 -15.72 17.59
C LEU A 93 26.22 -14.44 18.12
N VAL A 94 26.90 -13.70 19.02
CA VAL A 94 26.47 -12.37 19.46
C VAL A 94 26.36 -11.40 18.27
N HIS A 95 27.35 -11.39 17.38
CA HIS A 95 27.33 -10.55 16.17
C HIS A 95 26.22 -10.95 15.19
N LEU A 96 25.92 -12.24 15.02
CA LEU A 96 24.80 -12.71 14.19
C LEU A 96 23.44 -12.23 14.71
N GLY A 97 23.34 -12.03 16.03
CA GLY A 97 22.19 -11.39 16.64
C GLY A 97 21.94 -9.96 16.14
N GLY A 98 22.96 -9.24 15.70
CA GLY A 98 22.85 -7.89 15.13
C GLY A 98 22.46 -6.81 16.16
N PRO A 99 22.58 -5.51 15.83
CA PRO A 99 22.25 -4.43 16.74
C PRO A 99 20.74 -4.14 16.77
N ASP A 100 20.27 -3.43 17.79
CA ASP A 100 18.84 -3.12 17.97
C ASP A 100 18.28 -2.18 16.90
N THR A 101 19.15 -1.38 16.27
CA THR A 101 18.78 -0.35 15.28
C THR A 101 18.40 -0.93 13.90
N ILE A 102 18.66 -2.21 13.66
CA ILE A 102 18.31 -2.89 12.41
C ILE A 102 18.03 -4.37 12.66
N SER A 103 16.78 -4.78 12.44
CA SER A 103 16.39 -6.20 12.35
C SER A 103 16.34 -6.66 10.89
N ALA A 104 15.78 -5.81 10.02
CA ALA A 104 15.59 -6.03 8.59
C ALA A 104 16.19 -4.88 7.75
N PHE A 105 16.78 -5.24 6.60
CA PHE A 105 17.23 -4.25 5.63
C PHE A 105 16.10 -3.87 4.66
N ALA A 106 15.27 -4.83 4.26
CA ALA A 106 14.10 -4.66 3.42
C ALA A 106 12.85 -5.26 4.09
N LEU A 107 11.65 -4.83 3.67
CA LEU A 107 10.40 -5.32 4.26
C LEU A 107 10.23 -6.83 4.03
N GLU A 108 10.74 -7.32 2.90
CA GLU A 108 10.76 -8.73 2.53
C GLU A 108 11.57 -9.59 3.50
N ASP A 109 12.59 -9.04 4.17
CA ASP A 109 13.43 -9.80 5.12
C ASP A 109 12.60 -10.30 6.31
N ASN A 110 11.53 -9.59 6.70
CA ASN A 110 10.63 -10.00 7.80
C ASN A 110 9.92 -11.32 7.49
N THR A 111 9.55 -11.54 6.22
CA THR A 111 8.89 -12.79 5.79
C THR A 111 9.84 -13.99 5.81
N LEU A 112 11.15 -13.73 5.82
CA LEU A 112 12.20 -14.73 5.73
C LEU A 112 12.77 -15.12 7.11
N TRP A 113 12.08 -14.82 8.20
CA TRP A 113 12.51 -15.11 9.57
C TRP A 113 12.86 -16.58 9.81
N HIS A 114 12.19 -17.52 9.11
CA HIS A 114 12.52 -18.95 9.15
C HIS A 114 13.98 -19.24 8.73
N ARG A 115 14.56 -18.46 7.81
CA ARG A 115 15.97 -18.59 7.40
C ARG A 115 16.91 -18.25 8.55
N HIS A 116 16.59 -17.19 9.30
CA HIS A 116 17.35 -16.81 10.50
C HIS A 116 17.18 -17.81 11.63
N PHE A 117 15.99 -18.42 11.77
CA PHE A 117 15.78 -19.52 12.72
C PHE A 117 16.65 -20.75 12.39
N LEU A 118 16.68 -21.18 11.13
CA LEU A 118 17.58 -22.23 10.67
C LEU A 118 19.05 -21.83 10.83
N GLY A 119 19.37 -20.56 10.60
CA GLY A 119 20.68 -19.96 10.85
C GLY A 119 21.11 -20.08 12.32
N LEU A 120 20.23 -19.80 13.27
CA LEU A 120 20.50 -19.96 14.70
C LEU A 120 20.72 -21.44 15.05
N MET A 121 19.91 -22.36 14.54
CA MET A 121 20.10 -23.80 14.78
C MET A 121 21.44 -24.31 14.23
N THR A 122 21.78 -23.93 13.01
CA THR A 122 23.01 -24.39 12.34
C THR A 122 24.27 -23.72 12.90
N GLN A 123 24.28 -22.39 13.06
CA GLN A 123 25.43 -21.66 13.60
C GLN A 123 25.58 -21.85 15.10
N GLY A 124 24.48 -21.82 15.85
CA GLY A 124 24.50 -22.15 17.28
C GLY A 124 24.98 -23.58 17.52
N GLY A 125 24.58 -24.53 16.66
CA GLY A 125 25.07 -25.91 16.65
C GLY A 125 26.54 -26.02 16.26
N ALA A 126 27.01 -25.26 15.27
CA ALA A 126 28.41 -25.27 14.84
C ALA A 126 29.35 -24.70 15.92
N VAL A 127 28.96 -23.59 16.57
CA VAL A 127 29.70 -23.03 17.71
C VAL A 127 29.70 -24.01 18.88
N ALA A 128 28.55 -24.66 19.16
CA ALA A 128 28.46 -25.70 20.18
C ALA A 128 29.35 -26.92 19.86
N TYR A 129 29.43 -27.34 18.59
CA TYR A 129 30.29 -28.43 18.14
C TYR A 129 31.77 -28.13 18.32
N VAL A 130 32.19 -26.89 18.06
CA VAL A 130 33.55 -26.41 18.33
C VAL A 130 33.81 -26.34 19.85
N PHE A 131 32.79 -26.01 20.63
CA PHE A 131 32.88 -25.79 22.07
C PHE A 131 32.92 -27.09 22.91
N PHE A 132 31.92 -27.97 22.77
CA PHE A 132 31.70 -29.12 23.66
C PHE A 132 32.89 -30.08 23.81
N PRO A 133 33.64 -30.42 22.75
CA PRO A 133 34.82 -31.29 22.89
C PRO A 133 35.93 -30.67 23.74
N THR A 134 35.99 -29.34 23.85
CA THR A 134 37.05 -28.63 24.58
C THR A 134 36.72 -28.42 26.06
N VAL A 135 35.46 -28.58 26.50
CA VAL A 135 34.99 -28.24 27.85
C VAL A 135 35.77 -28.93 28.98
N SER A 136 36.16 -30.19 28.80
CA SER A 136 36.88 -30.95 29.83
C SER A 136 38.33 -30.49 30.03
N ARG A 137 38.92 -29.79 29.05
CA ARG A 137 40.32 -29.34 29.03
C ARG A 137 40.46 -27.82 29.16
N ASN A 138 39.51 -27.07 28.60
CA ASN A 138 39.55 -25.63 28.42
C ASN A 138 39.24 -24.92 29.74
N LYS A 139 40.15 -24.05 30.21
CA LYS A 139 39.94 -23.28 31.45
C LYS A 139 39.09 -22.01 31.27
N LEU A 140 38.81 -21.61 30.03
CA LEU A 140 37.95 -20.50 29.63
C LEU A 140 36.51 -20.92 29.30
N TRP A 141 36.13 -22.18 29.57
CA TRP A 141 34.82 -22.70 29.21
C TRP A 141 33.66 -21.89 29.84
N ILE A 142 33.78 -21.44 31.10
CA ILE A 142 32.73 -20.65 31.76
C ILE A 142 32.48 -19.32 31.03
N PRO A 143 33.47 -18.42 30.83
CA PRO A 143 33.28 -17.20 30.05
C PRO A 143 32.68 -17.46 28.66
N ALA A 144 33.13 -18.52 27.97
CA ALA A 144 32.63 -18.87 26.64
C ALA A 144 31.16 -19.29 26.65
N VAL A 145 30.70 -20.07 27.65
CA VAL A 145 29.27 -20.41 27.81
C VAL A 145 28.44 -19.16 28.08
N LEU A 146 28.91 -18.23 28.93
CA LEU A 146 28.18 -17.00 29.23
C LEU A 146 27.95 -16.17 27.96
N ILE A 147 29.00 -16.00 27.14
CA ILE A 147 28.89 -15.29 25.85
C ILE A 147 28.02 -16.07 24.84
N TYR A 148 28.14 -17.41 24.81
CA TYR A 148 27.32 -18.25 23.94
C TYR A 148 25.82 -18.10 24.26
N VAL A 149 25.45 -18.14 25.54
CA VAL A 149 24.06 -17.92 25.98
C VAL A 149 23.58 -16.51 25.63
N SER A 150 24.41 -15.48 25.84
CA SER A 150 24.09 -14.11 25.40
C SER A 150 23.84 -14.04 23.88
N GLY A 151 24.67 -14.72 23.08
CA GLY A 151 24.53 -14.79 21.63
C GLY A 151 23.24 -15.49 21.17
N VAL A 152 22.87 -16.61 21.80
CA VAL A 152 21.60 -17.30 21.53
C VAL A 152 20.41 -16.39 21.82
N ILE A 153 20.43 -15.67 22.95
CA ILE A 153 19.37 -14.73 23.33
C ILE A 153 19.25 -13.60 22.29
N LYS A 154 20.35 -12.91 21.96
CA LYS A 154 20.35 -11.79 21.01
C LYS A 154 19.92 -12.20 19.60
N TYR A 155 20.30 -13.39 19.15
CA TYR A 155 19.86 -13.93 17.86
C TYR A 155 18.38 -14.35 17.91
N GLY A 156 17.93 -14.94 19.01
CA GLY A 156 16.51 -15.18 19.28
C GLY A 156 15.66 -13.91 19.22
N GLU A 157 16.12 -12.81 19.85
CA GLU A 157 15.44 -11.52 19.80
C GLU A 157 15.32 -10.97 18.36
N ARG A 158 16.35 -11.13 17.53
CA ARG A 158 16.29 -10.75 16.11
C ARG A 158 15.23 -11.55 15.37
N ILE A 159 15.18 -12.87 15.57
CA ILE A 159 14.19 -13.75 14.95
C ILE A 159 12.78 -13.36 15.41
N TRP A 160 12.60 -13.09 16.70
CA TRP A 160 11.30 -12.69 17.25
C TRP A 160 10.85 -11.33 16.69
N ALA A 161 11.76 -10.37 16.54
CA ALA A 161 11.45 -9.08 15.93
C ALA A 161 11.01 -9.24 14.46
N LEU A 162 11.73 -10.04 13.67
CA LEU A 162 11.36 -10.34 12.28
C LEU A 162 10.01 -11.05 12.18
N TYR A 163 9.74 -12.01 13.08
CA TYR A 163 8.47 -12.73 13.14
C TYR A 163 7.29 -11.80 13.45
N LEU A 164 7.40 -10.94 14.46
CA LEU A 164 6.34 -9.97 14.80
C LEU A 164 6.14 -8.92 13.70
N ALA A 165 7.21 -8.56 12.98
CA ALA A 165 7.17 -7.61 11.88
C ALA A 165 6.76 -8.23 10.52
N SER A 166 6.57 -9.54 10.45
CA SER A 166 6.02 -10.22 9.27
C SER A 166 4.57 -9.80 9.07
N LEU A 167 4.19 -9.37 7.85
CA LEU A 167 2.86 -8.83 7.58
C LEU A 167 1.73 -9.80 7.92
N ASP A 168 1.91 -11.09 7.64
CA ASP A 168 0.89 -12.12 7.95
C ASP A 168 0.66 -12.21 9.45
N ARG A 169 1.75 -12.29 10.23
CA ARG A 169 1.67 -12.38 11.69
C ARG A 169 1.20 -11.07 12.32
N PHE A 170 1.64 -9.95 11.77
CA PHE A 170 1.22 -8.62 12.19
C PHE A 170 -0.30 -8.48 12.01
N ARG A 171 -0.86 -8.92 10.86
CA ARG A 171 -2.30 -8.97 10.62
C ARG A 171 -3.03 -9.84 11.64
N GLU A 172 -2.58 -11.08 11.84
CA GLU A 172 -3.15 -11.99 12.84
C GLU A 172 -3.17 -11.38 14.25
N SER A 173 -2.13 -10.65 14.64
CA SER A 173 -2.04 -10.04 15.97
C SER A 173 -2.99 -8.86 16.19
N ILE A 174 -3.50 -8.26 15.11
CA ILE A 174 -4.42 -7.11 15.16
C ILE A 174 -5.87 -7.57 15.03
N MET A 175 -6.12 -8.65 14.29
CA MET A 175 -7.45 -9.22 14.17
C MET A 175 -7.93 -9.68 15.55
N LYS A 176 -8.97 -9.03 16.05
CA LYS A 176 -9.68 -9.47 17.25
C LYS A 176 -10.38 -10.79 16.96
N ASP A 177 -10.68 -11.55 18.01
CA ASP A 177 -11.57 -12.70 17.89
C ASP A 177 -12.86 -12.27 17.18
N PRO A 178 -13.39 -13.09 16.26
CA PRO A 178 -14.63 -12.77 15.57
C PRO A 178 -15.73 -12.55 16.60
N ASP A 179 -16.18 -11.31 16.70
CA ASP A 179 -17.35 -10.93 17.49
C ASP A 179 -18.56 -10.96 16.54
N PRO A 180 -19.40 -12.01 16.60
CA PRO A 180 -20.63 -12.04 15.80
C PRO A 180 -21.66 -11.00 16.29
N GLY A 181 -21.33 -10.22 17.31
CA GLY A 181 -22.26 -9.38 18.05
C GLY A 181 -23.10 -10.21 19.04
N PRO A 182 -24.15 -9.61 19.62
CA PRO A 182 -25.09 -10.34 20.45
C PRO A 182 -25.67 -11.54 19.69
N ASN A 183 -25.83 -12.68 20.38
CA ASN A 183 -26.41 -13.89 19.78
C ASN A 183 -27.88 -13.61 19.43
N TYR A 184 -28.11 -13.19 18.19
CA TYR A 184 -29.40 -12.79 17.68
C TYR A 184 -30.44 -13.90 17.86
N ALA A 185 -30.09 -15.16 17.54
CA ALA A 185 -30.99 -16.30 17.70
C ALA A 185 -31.48 -16.45 19.15
N LYS A 186 -30.57 -16.37 20.12
CA LYS A 186 -30.94 -16.44 21.55
C LYS A 186 -31.79 -15.25 21.99
N LEU A 187 -31.51 -14.05 21.47
CA LEU A 187 -32.27 -12.84 21.79
C LEU A 187 -33.69 -12.91 21.21
N MET A 188 -33.84 -13.44 19.99
CA MET A 188 -35.13 -13.66 19.34
C MET A 188 -35.93 -14.80 19.97
N ASP A 189 -35.28 -15.88 20.42
CA ASP A 189 -35.91 -16.95 21.20
C ASP A 189 -36.46 -16.40 22.54
N GLU A 190 -35.68 -15.54 23.22
CA GLU A 190 -36.12 -14.92 24.48
C GLU A 190 -37.23 -13.89 24.25
N TYR A 191 -37.15 -13.11 23.17
CA TYR A 191 -38.19 -12.16 22.76
C TYR A 191 -39.51 -12.88 22.43
N SER A 192 -39.46 -13.92 21.60
CA SER A 192 -40.64 -14.71 21.22
C SER A 192 -41.27 -15.43 22.42
N SER A 193 -40.47 -15.98 23.34
CA SER A 193 -40.98 -16.58 24.58
C SER A 193 -41.69 -15.57 25.49
N LYS A 194 -41.22 -14.32 25.56
CA LYS A 194 -41.84 -13.27 26.39
C LYS A 194 -43.13 -12.71 25.76
N ILE A 195 -43.17 -12.59 24.43
CA ILE A 195 -44.38 -12.27 23.67
C ILE A 195 -45.44 -13.37 23.86
N ALA A 196 -45.06 -14.65 23.74
CA ALA A 196 -45.97 -15.79 23.96
C ALA A 196 -46.54 -15.83 25.40
N ALA A 197 -45.80 -15.30 26.38
CA ALA A 197 -46.24 -15.17 27.77
C ALA A 197 -47.09 -13.89 28.05
N ASN A 198 -47.43 -13.10 27.01
CA ASN A 198 -48.12 -11.80 27.12
C ASN A 198 -47.43 -10.80 28.07
N LEU A 199 -46.10 -10.84 28.15
CA LEU A 199 -45.33 -9.85 28.91
C LEU A 199 -45.09 -8.59 28.05
N PRO A 200 -45.11 -7.38 28.65
CA PRO A 200 -44.71 -6.17 27.94
C PRO A 200 -43.22 -6.23 27.63
N THR A 201 -42.87 -6.45 26.36
CA THR A 201 -41.49 -6.48 25.86
C THR A 201 -41.23 -5.38 24.86
N ASN A 202 -40.23 -4.56 25.13
CA ASN A 202 -39.69 -3.56 24.21
C ASN A 202 -38.20 -3.86 23.99
N ILE A 203 -37.76 -3.90 22.74
CA ILE A 203 -36.33 -4.04 22.42
C ILE A 203 -35.74 -2.64 22.42
N GLU A 204 -35.07 -2.30 23.51
CA GLU A 204 -34.40 -1.02 23.63
C GLU A 204 -32.94 -1.18 23.19
N MET A 205 -32.57 -0.51 22.10
CA MET A 205 -31.19 -0.47 21.61
C MET A 205 -30.36 0.37 22.58
N ILE A 206 -29.78 -0.27 23.60
CA ILE A 206 -28.81 0.39 24.48
C ILE A 206 -27.60 0.71 23.62
N HIS A 207 -27.43 1.99 23.30
CA HIS A 207 -26.19 2.46 22.72
C HIS A 207 -25.08 2.12 23.71
N GLU A 208 -24.05 1.41 23.27
CA GLU A 208 -22.87 1.17 24.05
C GLU A 208 -22.22 2.54 24.36
N TYR A 209 -22.54 3.06 25.55
CA TYR A 209 -22.14 4.37 26.01
C TYR A 209 -20.67 4.31 26.42
N HIS A 210 -19.78 4.38 25.43
CA HIS A 210 -18.40 4.77 25.70
C HIS A 210 -18.39 6.29 25.87
N GLY A 211 -18.14 6.71 27.12
CA GLY A 211 -18.40 8.04 27.65
C GLY A 211 -18.03 9.22 26.74
N ASP A 212 -18.99 10.13 26.67
CA ASP A 212 -18.89 11.56 26.40
C ASP A 212 -17.51 12.12 26.06
N LEU A 213 -17.34 12.42 24.77
CA LEU A 213 -16.73 13.67 24.34
C LEU A 213 -17.66 14.35 23.33
N GLU A 214 -18.93 14.50 23.68
CA GLU A 214 -19.67 15.67 23.23
C GLU A 214 -19.20 16.87 24.06
N ALA A 215 -18.20 17.58 23.55
CA ALA A 215 -17.84 18.90 24.04
C ALA A 215 -17.68 19.86 22.86
N GLU A 216 -18.75 20.63 22.67
CA GLU A 216 -18.78 22.00 22.16
C GLU A 216 -17.99 22.36 20.90
N LYS A 217 -18.78 22.78 19.89
CA LYS A 217 -18.42 23.73 18.85
C LYS A 217 -17.76 24.99 19.44
N SER A 218 -16.45 24.94 19.61
CA SER A 218 -15.52 26.02 19.28
C SER A 218 -14.15 25.39 19.03
N VAL A 219 -13.74 25.26 17.77
CA VAL A 219 -12.41 24.73 17.42
C VAL A 219 -11.36 25.77 17.85
N LYS A 220 -11.01 25.77 19.13
CA LYS A 220 -9.83 26.47 19.62
C LYS A 220 -8.63 25.78 19.01
N ARG A 221 -7.84 26.54 18.27
CA ARG A 221 -6.60 26.09 17.64
C ARG A 221 -5.68 25.52 18.72
N LYS A 222 -5.36 24.22 18.64
CA LYS A 222 -4.55 23.51 19.63
C LYS A 222 -3.09 23.51 19.16
N THR A 223 -2.20 24.18 19.89
CA THR A 223 -0.76 24.02 19.72
C THR A 223 -0.27 22.95 20.68
N LEU A 224 0.47 21.97 20.19
CA LEU A 224 0.89 20.81 20.98
C LEU A 224 2.32 20.96 21.48
N SER A 225 2.55 20.56 22.73
CA SER A 225 3.92 20.36 23.24
C SER A 225 4.56 19.12 22.62
N ASP A 226 5.90 19.06 22.61
CA ASP A 226 6.64 17.94 22.02
C ASP A 226 6.25 16.58 22.61
N VAL A 227 5.89 16.53 23.89
CA VAL A 227 5.48 15.30 24.59
C VAL A 227 4.06 14.89 24.21
N GLU A 228 3.14 15.86 24.03
CA GLU A 228 1.79 15.60 23.54
C GLU A 228 1.81 15.10 22.09
N ILE A 229 2.65 15.67 21.22
CA ILE A 229 2.81 15.18 19.84
C ILE A 229 3.16 13.69 19.82
N VAL A 230 4.09 13.26 20.67
CA VAL A 230 4.51 11.85 20.73
C VAL A 230 3.42 10.94 21.28
N GLU A 231 2.64 11.41 22.26
CA GLU A 231 1.51 10.68 22.81
C GLU A 231 0.37 10.52 21.81
N GLU A 232 -0.06 11.60 21.17
CA GLU A 232 -1.12 11.60 20.16
C GLU A 232 -0.70 10.76 18.96
N ALA A 233 0.56 10.87 18.51
CA ALA A 233 1.08 10.02 17.43
C ALA A 233 1.11 8.53 17.79
N HIS A 234 1.43 8.17 19.04
CA HIS A 234 1.33 6.77 19.49
C HIS A 234 -0.12 6.31 19.57
N TYR A 235 -1.04 7.19 19.98
CA TYR A 235 -2.46 6.89 20.02
C TYR A 235 -3.01 6.57 18.61
N PHE A 236 -2.72 7.43 17.63
CA PHE A 236 -3.11 7.20 16.24
C PHE A 236 -2.40 6.00 15.63
N PHE A 237 -1.10 5.80 15.89
CA PHE A 237 -0.38 4.61 15.48
C PHE A 237 -1.08 3.33 15.96
N GLU A 238 -1.42 3.20 17.24
CA GLU A 238 -2.07 1.99 17.76
C GLU A 238 -3.45 1.75 17.14
N LYS A 239 -4.18 2.82 16.85
CA LYS A 239 -5.53 2.77 16.27
C LYS A 239 -5.50 2.44 14.78
N PHE A 240 -4.53 2.98 14.05
CA PHE A 240 -4.42 2.90 12.59
C PHE A 240 -3.32 1.98 12.09
N LYS A 241 -2.57 1.26 12.95
CA LYS A 241 -1.56 0.26 12.52
C LYS A 241 -2.13 -0.83 11.61
N GLY A 242 -3.44 -1.08 11.66
CA GLY A 242 -4.14 -1.94 10.71
C GLY A 242 -4.03 -1.50 9.25
N LEU A 243 -3.71 -0.22 8.97
CA LEU A 243 -3.46 0.31 7.64
C LEU A 243 -2.33 -0.45 6.94
N ILE A 244 -1.31 -0.88 7.69
CA ILE A 244 -0.14 -1.59 7.16
C ILE A 244 -0.53 -2.90 6.47
N VAL A 245 -1.63 -3.52 6.92
CA VAL A 245 -2.12 -4.82 6.47
C VAL A 245 -3.48 -4.73 5.75
N ASP A 246 -3.81 -3.53 5.28
CA ASP A 246 -5.02 -3.17 4.52
C ASP A 246 -6.35 -3.47 5.27
N LEU A 247 -6.39 -3.25 6.60
CA LEU A 247 -7.65 -3.33 7.37
C LEU A 247 -8.57 -2.14 7.12
N ILE A 248 -9.88 -2.38 7.25
CA ILE A 248 -10.96 -1.39 7.15
C ILE A 248 -11.25 -0.81 8.54
N PHE A 249 -11.48 0.50 8.62
CA PHE A 249 -11.77 1.25 9.84
C PHE A 249 -13.22 1.73 9.84
N ASP A 250 -13.78 1.83 11.04
CA ASP A 250 -15.15 2.30 11.22
C ASP A 250 -15.27 3.83 11.06
N PHE A 251 -16.51 4.30 10.92
CA PHE A 251 -16.81 5.72 10.75
C PHE A 251 -16.51 6.57 11.99
N ARG A 252 -16.54 5.97 13.20
CA ARG A 252 -16.24 6.67 14.46
C ARG A 252 -14.74 6.98 14.53
N GLN A 253 -13.90 6.00 14.22
CA GLN A 253 -12.45 6.13 14.13
C GLN A 253 -12.05 7.17 13.08
N ARG A 254 -12.74 7.17 11.92
CA ARG A 254 -12.59 8.20 10.88
C ARG A 254 -12.86 9.60 11.43
N ASN A 255 -14.04 9.81 12.03
CA ASN A 255 -14.48 11.14 12.47
C ASN A 255 -13.62 11.68 13.61
N GLU A 256 -13.22 10.83 14.55
CA GLU A 256 -12.34 11.22 15.64
C GLU A 256 -10.98 11.71 15.13
N SER A 257 -10.36 10.94 14.24
CA SER A 257 -9.10 11.34 13.59
C SER A 257 -9.28 12.63 12.80
N ARG A 258 -10.35 12.73 11.99
CA ARG A 258 -10.63 13.92 11.17
C ARG A 258 -10.78 15.17 12.04
N ASN A 259 -11.57 15.10 13.11
CA ASN A 259 -11.81 16.24 14.00
C ASN A 259 -10.52 16.69 14.69
N PHE A 260 -9.68 15.76 15.12
CA PHE A 260 -8.37 16.08 15.69
C PHE A 260 -7.49 16.84 14.69
N PHE A 261 -7.29 16.30 13.47
CA PHE A 261 -6.41 16.91 12.47
C PHE A 261 -6.94 18.23 11.89
N LEU A 262 -8.26 18.43 11.85
CA LEU A 262 -8.88 19.71 11.48
C LEU A 262 -8.57 20.83 12.49
N SER A 263 -8.36 20.48 13.77
CA SER A 263 -8.09 21.42 14.86
C SER A 263 -6.62 21.90 14.96
N LEU A 264 -5.70 21.20 14.29
CA LEU A 264 -4.27 21.47 14.33
C LEU A 264 -3.82 22.55 13.34
N GLU A 265 -2.61 23.06 13.56
CA GLU A 265 -1.84 23.80 12.55
C GLU A 265 -1.05 22.81 11.66
N ALA A 266 -0.73 23.22 10.42
CA ALA A 266 -0.02 22.38 9.46
C ALA A 266 1.28 21.80 10.02
N ILE A 267 2.07 22.61 10.74
CA ILE A 267 3.34 22.17 11.33
C ILE A 267 3.12 21.03 12.33
N ASP A 268 2.17 21.18 13.26
CA ASP A 268 1.90 20.18 14.28
C ASP A 268 1.30 18.90 13.67
N ALA A 269 0.40 19.02 12.68
CA ALA A 269 -0.14 17.87 11.97
C ALA A 269 0.95 17.03 11.28
N PHE A 270 1.89 17.67 10.57
CA PHE A 270 3.03 16.96 9.98
C PHE A 270 3.95 16.36 11.04
N ARG A 271 4.14 17.01 12.19
CA ARG A 271 4.95 16.46 13.28
C ARG A 271 4.33 15.20 13.90
N VAL A 272 3.01 15.18 14.09
CA VAL A 272 2.29 13.98 14.55
C VAL A 272 2.51 12.83 13.56
N ILE A 273 2.29 13.07 12.26
CA ILE A 273 2.49 12.07 11.20
C ILE A 273 3.94 11.59 11.13
N GLU A 274 4.92 12.50 11.24
CA GLU A 274 6.34 12.15 11.24
C GLU A 274 6.69 11.23 12.42
N VAL A 275 6.07 11.41 13.60
CA VAL A 275 6.28 10.53 14.76
C VAL A 275 5.53 9.20 14.57
N GLU A 276 4.32 9.22 14.04
CA GLU A 276 3.55 8.01 13.74
C GLU A 276 4.29 7.10 12.74
N LEU A 277 4.82 7.66 11.65
CA LEU A 277 5.68 6.93 10.72
C LEU A 277 6.93 6.37 11.39
N ASN A 278 7.47 7.06 12.42
CA ASN A 278 8.61 6.56 13.17
C ASN A 278 8.23 5.30 13.98
N PHE A 279 7.05 5.25 14.58
CA PHE A 279 6.54 4.04 15.23
C PHE A 279 6.38 2.89 14.22
N ILE A 280 5.82 3.16 13.04
CA ILE A 280 5.72 2.16 11.96
C ILE A 280 7.11 1.66 11.54
N TYR A 281 8.09 2.55 11.37
CA TYR A 281 9.47 2.16 11.05
C TYR A 281 10.09 1.29 12.13
N ASP A 282 9.95 1.69 13.40
CA ASP A 282 10.55 1.00 14.53
C ASP A 282 9.95 -0.42 14.67
N VAL A 283 8.65 -0.60 14.42
CA VAL A 283 8.01 -1.92 14.37
C VAL A 283 8.52 -2.78 13.21
N LEU A 284 8.65 -2.22 12.01
CA LEU A 284 8.92 -3.01 10.80
C LEU A 284 10.40 -3.30 10.55
N PHE A 285 11.33 -2.45 10.99
CA PHE A 285 12.75 -2.51 10.57
C PHE A 285 13.76 -2.57 11.71
N THR A 286 13.31 -2.50 12.97
CA THR A 286 14.19 -2.51 14.14
C THR A 286 13.75 -3.58 15.15
N LYS A 287 14.53 -3.77 16.22
CA LYS A 287 14.13 -4.68 17.31
C LYS A 287 13.24 -4.01 18.36
N MET A 288 12.81 -2.77 18.14
CA MET A 288 12.13 -1.96 19.16
C MET A 288 10.83 -2.57 19.69
N ILE A 289 10.09 -3.32 18.86
CA ILE A 289 8.87 -4.02 19.28
C ILE A 289 9.15 -5.10 20.34
N VAL A 290 10.28 -5.81 20.21
CA VAL A 290 10.73 -6.79 21.21
C VAL A 290 11.42 -6.08 22.37
N ALA A 291 12.21 -5.05 22.09
CA ALA A 291 13.02 -4.34 23.07
C ALA A 291 12.21 -3.64 24.16
N ASN A 292 11.05 -3.08 23.80
CA ASN A 292 10.15 -2.40 24.74
C ASN A 292 9.18 -3.37 25.45
N SER A 293 9.25 -4.67 25.15
CA SER A 293 8.48 -5.68 25.88
C SER A 293 9.11 -5.96 27.24
N TYR A 294 8.31 -6.46 28.19
CA TYR A 294 8.80 -6.89 29.50
C TYR A 294 9.97 -7.89 29.38
N TRP A 295 9.82 -8.90 28.52
CA TRP A 295 10.87 -9.88 28.27
C TRP A 295 12.12 -9.28 27.60
N GLY A 296 11.97 -8.27 26.74
CA GLY A 296 13.09 -7.55 26.13
C GLY A 296 13.98 -6.83 27.15
N TYR A 297 13.39 -6.21 28.18
CA TYR A 297 14.16 -5.59 29.27
C TYR A 297 14.89 -6.65 30.12
N VAL A 298 14.22 -7.77 30.41
CA VAL A 298 14.81 -8.89 31.16
C VAL A 298 15.98 -9.50 30.40
N PHE A 299 15.82 -9.80 29.10
CA PHE A 299 16.88 -10.36 28.27
C PHE A 299 18.09 -9.43 28.13
N ARG A 300 17.88 -8.12 27.98
CA ARG A 300 18.99 -7.13 27.97
C ARG A 300 19.76 -7.11 29.28
N LEU A 301 19.06 -7.10 30.41
CA LEU A 301 19.71 -7.13 31.72
C LEU A 301 20.53 -8.41 31.89
N ILE A 302 19.96 -9.57 31.51
CA ILE A 302 20.65 -10.86 31.56
C ILE A 302 21.90 -10.83 30.66
N CYS A 303 21.76 -10.46 29.38
CA CYS A 303 22.89 -10.37 28.44
C CYS A 303 24.01 -9.47 28.97
N PHE A 304 23.68 -8.27 29.45
CA PHE A 304 24.66 -7.34 30.00
C PHE A 304 25.39 -7.92 31.23
N LEU A 305 24.67 -8.55 32.16
CA LEU A 305 25.26 -9.20 33.32
C LEU A 305 26.16 -10.39 32.94
N LEU A 306 25.75 -11.19 31.95
CA LEU A 306 26.55 -12.30 31.41
C LEU A 306 27.85 -11.80 30.77
N GLU A 307 27.80 -10.71 30.01
CA GLU A 307 28.97 -10.11 29.37
C GLU A 307 29.94 -9.50 30.38
N VAL A 308 29.43 -8.79 31.40
CA VAL A 308 30.25 -8.28 32.51
C VAL A 308 30.91 -9.43 33.28
N ALA A 309 30.16 -10.49 33.59
CA ALA A 309 30.70 -11.67 34.26
C ALA A 309 31.80 -12.34 33.42
N ALA A 310 31.58 -12.52 32.12
CA ALA A 310 32.57 -13.06 31.20
C ALA A 310 33.85 -12.20 31.14
N ALA A 311 33.70 -10.87 31.12
CA ALA A 311 34.83 -9.93 31.15
C ALA A 311 35.66 -10.06 32.45
N ILE A 312 35.01 -10.15 33.61
CA ILE A 312 35.67 -10.33 34.91
C ILE A 312 36.41 -11.67 34.97
N LEU A 313 35.77 -12.75 34.50
CA LEU A 313 36.38 -14.08 34.48
C LEU A 313 37.58 -14.14 33.51
N PHE A 314 37.46 -13.54 32.32
CA PHE A 314 38.58 -13.45 31.39
C PHE A 314 39.73 -12.59 31.95
N TYR A 315 39.42 -11.50 32.65
CA TYR A 315 40.42 -10.67 33.33
C TYR A 315 41.22 -11.46 34.37
N ARG A 316 40.55 -12.31 35.16
CA ARG A 316 41.17 -13.17 36.19
C ARG A 316 41.92 -14.38 35.66
N TRP A 317 41.69 -14.79 34.41
CA TRP A 317 42.33 -15.97 33.82
C TRP A 317 43.83 -15.78 33.54
N ASP A 318 44.63 -16.85 33.70
CA ASP A 318 46.09 -16.85 33.54
C ASP A 318 46.53 -16.78 32.07
N LYS A 319 47.06 -15.62 31.67
CA LYS A 319 47.45 -15.29 30.28
C LYS A 319 48.91 -15.62 29.95
N ARG A 320 49.67 -16.20 30.89
CA ARG A 320 51.08 -16.56 30.65
C ARG A 320 51.20 -17.57 29.51
N GLY A 321 52.09 -17.29 28.56
CA GLY A 321 52.30 -18.13 27.38
C GLY A 321 51.34 -17.86 26.21
N LEU A 322 50.38 -16.93 26.34
CA LEU A 322 49.51 -16.51 25.24
C LEU A 322 50.13 -15.30 24.50
N PRO A 323 50.09 -15.25 23.16
CA PRO A 323 50.57 -14.10 22.42
C PRO A 323 49.81 -12.80 22.78
N ARG A 324 50.52 -11.66 22.81
CA ARG A 324 49.94 -10.36 23.22
C ARG A 324 48.74 -9.93 22.37
N TRP A 325 48.74 -10.27 21.08
CA TRP A 325 47.66 -9.95 20.15
C TRP A 325 46.38 -10.75 20.42
N GLU A 326 46.45 -12.02 20.86
CA GLU A 326 45.25 -12.77 21.27
C GLU A 326 44.54 -12.11 22.45
N ILE A 327 45.34 -11.63 23.42
CA ILE A 327 44.86 -10.91 24.59
C ILE A 327 44.21 -9.59 24.14
N GLY A 328 44.87 -8.86 23.24
CA GLY A 328 44.36 -7.62 22.68
C GLY A 328 43.01 -7.78 21.97
N VAL A 329 42.90 -8.75 21.05
CA VAL A 329 41.65 -9.03 20.32
C VAL A 329 40.52 -9.41 21.27
N SER A 330 40.80 -10.27 22.26
CA SER A 330 39.79 -10.69 23.24
C SER A 330 39.24 -9.52 24.07
N TYR A 331 40.10 -8.60 24.51
CA TYR A 331 39.64 -7.39 25.20
C TYR A 331 38.89 -6.44 24.29
N ILE A 332 39.28 -6.31 23.01
CA ILE A 332 38.53 -5.51 22.02
C ILE A 332 37.11 -6.08 21.83
N LEU A 333 36.95 -7.41 21.74
CA LEU A 333 35.64 -8.05 21.61
C LEU A 333 34.78 -7.84 22.86
N LEU A 334 35.33 -8.05 24.05
CA LEU A 334 34.61 -7.84 25.32
C LEU A 334 34.19 -6.38 25.52
N LEU A 335 35.11 -5.44 25.32
CA LEU A 335 34.82 -4.02 25.43
C LEU A 335 33.85 -3.56 24.34
N GLY A 336 34.00 -4.08 23.12
CA GLY A 336 33.10 -3.84 22.00
C GLY A 336 31.66 -4.27 22.32
N ALA A 337 31.46 -5.49 22.82
CA ALA A 337 30.15 -6.00 23.23
C ALA A 337 29.50 -5.11 24.30
N LEU A 338 30.24 -4.78 25.37
CA LEU A 338 29.75 -3.90 26.44
C LEU A 338 29.39 -2.49 25.95
N ILE A 339 30.20 -1.91 25.06
CA ILE A 339 29.92 -0.59 24.47
C ILE A 339 28.67 -0.64 23.57
N LEU A 340 28.52 -1.69 22.76
CA LEU A 340 27.36 -1.86 21.88
C LEU A 340 26.06 -2.03 22.69
N ASP A 341 26.09 -2.80 23.77
CA ASP A 341 24.95 -3.00 24.68
C ASP A 341 24.61 -1.73 25.45
N PHE A 342 25.62 -1.03 25.97
CA PHE A 342 25.42 0.25 26.64
C PHE A 342 24.84 1.30 25.68
N SER A 343 25.33 1.34 24.44
CA SER A 343 24.80 2.24 23.41
C SER A 343 23.35 1.92 23.06
N SER A 344 23.01 0.62 22.95
CA SER A 344 21.63 0.17 22.68
C SER A 344 20.68 0.51 23.83
N PHE A 345 21.13 0.33 25.08
CA PHE A 345 20.39 0.74 26.27
C PHE A 345 20.14 2.26 26.30
N LEU A 346 21.17 3.06 25.98
CA LEU A 346 21.04 4.51 25.91
C LEU A 346 20.03 4.95 24.83
N MET A 347 20.07 4.31 23.64
CA MET A 347 19.10 4.56 22.57
C MET A 347 17.67 4.20 22.98
N LEU A 348 17.49 3.10 23.72
CA LEU A 348 16.18 2.68 24.24
C LEU A 348 15.61 3.67 25.27
N LEU A 349 16.44 4.15 26.20
CA LEU A 349 16.05 5.13 27.22
C LEU A 349 15.54 6.44 26.62
N PHE A 350 16.14 6.90 25.51
CA PHE A 350 15.76 8.14 24.81
C PHE A 350 14.78 7.91 23.65
N SER A 351 14.19 6.73 23.53
CA SER A 351 13.24 6.43 22.46
C SER A 351 11.84 7.00 22.73
N ASP A 352 11.10 7.27 21.66
CA ASP A 352 9.71 7.75 21.75
C ASP A 352 8.81 6.74 22.50
N TRP A 353 9.08 5.43 22.36
CA TRP A 353 8.38 4.36 23.08
C TRP A 353 8.50 4.49 24.61
N THR A 354 9.71 4.73 25.11
CA THR A 354 9.96 4.92 26.55
C THR A 354 9.28 6.20 27.05
N ALA A 355 9.27 7.27 26.24
CA ALA A 355 8.59 8.52 26.59
C ALA A 355 7.08 8.31 26.80
N VAL A 356 6.42 7.56 25.90
CA VAL A 356 5.00 7.21 26.04
C VAL A 356 4.76 6.32 27.26
N ALA A 357 5.60 5.31 27.47
CA ALA A 357 5.46 4.37 28.58
C ALA A 357 5.57 5.04 29.96
N LEU A 358 6.48 6.02 30.10
CA LEU A 358 6.64 6.80 31.33
C LEU A 358 5.44 7.72 31.59
N LYS A 359 4.92 8.36 30.54
CA LYS A 359 3.75 9.25 30.65
C LYS A 359 2.48 8.48 31.03
N LYS A 360 2.23 7.32 30.41
CA LYS A 360 1.08 6.44 30.76
C LYS A 360 1.08 6.02 32.23
N LYS A 361 2.25 5.95 32.88
CA LYS A 361 2.40 5.63 34.31
C LYS A 361 2.36 6.85 35.24
N GLY A 362 2.11 8.05 34.72
CA GLY A 362 1.98 9.28 35.52
C GLY A 362 3.31 9.90 35.96
N TYR A 363 4.45 9.44 35.44
CA TYR A 363 5.74 10.04 35.75
C TYR A 363 5.92 11.35 34.98
N VAL A 364 6.29 12.42 35.69
CA VAL A 364 6.71 13.68 35.07
C VAL A 364 8.02 13.42 34.34
N LEU A 365 8.00 13.46 33.00
CA LEU A 365 9.23 13.43 32.21
C LEU A 365 10.12 14.57 32.73
N PRO A 366 11.36 14.30 33.21
CA PRO A 366 12.26 15.40 33.49
C PRO A 366 12.37 16.24 32.22
N ARG A 367 12.37 17.57 32.36
CA ARG A 367 12.83 18.51 31.31
C ARG A 367 14.32 18.24 31.09
N LEU A 368 14.64 17.09 30.52
CA LEU A 368 15.97 16.78 30.07
C LEU A 368 16.23 17.78 28.94
N PRO A 369 17.31 18.56 29.00
CA PRO A 369 17.75 19.29 27.83
C PRO A 369 18.14 18.21 26.83
N MET A 370 17.23 17.82 25.93
CA MET A 370 17.45 16.81 24.89
C MET A 370 18.70 17.20 24.10
N PRO A 371 19.91 16.69 24.40
CA PRO A 371 21.13 17.13 23.74
C PRO A 371 21.14 16.63 22.28
N PHE A 372 20.25 15.68 21.98
CA PHE A 372 19.96 15.14 20.65
C PHE A 372 19.00 16.00 19.81
N ARG A 373 18.81 17.29 20.13
CA ARG A 373 18.17 18.24 19.21
C ARG A 373 18.96 18.41 17.90
N TRP A 374 20.24 17.99 17.85
CA TRP A 374 21.02 17.85 16.61
C TRP A 374 20.57 16.65 15.73
N LEU A 375 19.79 15.73 16.31
CA LEU A 375 19.07 14.66 15.63
C LEU A 375 17.57 15.01 15.40
N SER A 376 17.15 16.27 15.51
CA SER A 376 15.73 16.71 15.41
C SER A 376 15.02 16.40 14.10
N ARG A 377 15.76 16.12 13.01
CA ARG A 377 15.17 15.67 11.75
C ARG A 377 14.81 14.19 11.85
N ARG A 378 13.54 13.86 12.06
CA ARG A 378 13.05 12.48 12.12
C ARG A 378 13.09 11.82 10.73
N TRP A 379 12.74 12.60 9.71
CA TRP A 379 12.67 12.19 8.31
C TRP A 379 13.48 13.09 7.39
N ALA A 380 13.65 12.68 6.14
CA ALA A 380 14.24 13.55 5.12
C ALA A 380 13.29 14.72 4.82
N GLU A 381 13.61 15.94 5.25
CA GLU A 381 12.85 17.15 4.85
C GLU A 381 13.25 17.58 3.43
N SER A 382 13.33 16.62 2.51
CA SER A 382 13.70 16.85 1.13
C SER A 382 12.89 15.99 0.19
N VAL A 383 12.47 16.59 -0.92
CA VAL A 383 11.73 15.95 -1.98
C VAL A 383 12.70 15.60 -3.11
N SER A 384 12.62 14.36 -3.61
CA SER A 384 13.39 13.96 -4.79
C SER A 384 12.83 14.61 -6.04
N GLN A 385 13.68 15.01 -6.97
CA GLN A 385 13.30 15.75 -8.18
C GLN A 385 13.87 15.06 -9.40
N PHE A 386 13.03 14.88 -10.42
CA PHE A 386 13.44 14.38 -11.72
C PHE A 386 12.72 15.15 -12.82
N ASN A 387 13.47 15.55 -13.85
CA ASN A 387 12.96 16.37 -14.92
C ASN A 387 13.16 15.70 -16.28
N LEU A 388 12.06 15.50 -17.01
CA LEU A 388 12.05 14.76 -18.27
C LEU A 388 12.82 15.47 -19.38
N ILE A 389 12.62 16.79 -19.56
CA ILE A 389 13.26 17.55 -20.65
C ILE A 389 14.76 17.63 -20.42
N ASN A 390 15.19 17.90 -19.19
CA ASN A 390 16.60 17.94 -18.81
C ASN A 390 17.28 16.56 -19.01
N TYR A 391 16.56 15.47 -18.70
CA TYR A 391 17.03 14.12 -18.99
C TYR A 391 17.28 13.91 -20.50
N CYS A 392 16.31 14.25 -21.36
CA CYS A 392 16.44 14.11 -22.81
C CYS A 392 17.53 15.01 -23.43
N VAL A 393 17.75 16.20 -22.88
CA VAL A 393 18.76 17.16 -23.40
C VAL A 393 20.18 16.79 -23.01
N ARG A 394 20.38 16.14 -21.86
CA ARG A 394 21.73 15.80 -21.36
C ARG A 394 22.42 14.71 -22.17
N GLY A 395 21.66 13.86 -22.87
CA GLY A 395 22.20 12.74 -23.66
C GLY A 395 22.91 11.67 -22.83
N ARG A 396 23.09 10.47 -23.38
CA ARG A 396 23.87 9.38 -22.77
C ARG A 396 25.18 9.18 -23.53
N SER A 397 26.27 8.88 -22.81
CA SER A 397 27.49 8.37 -23.44
C SER A 397 27.27 6.91 -23.87
N LYS A 398 27.61 6.56 -25.11
CA LYS A 398 27.49 5.19 -25.63
C LYS A 398 28.31 4.17 -24.84
N PHE A 399 29.47 4.58 -24.30
CA PHE A 399 30.31 3.73 -23.46
C PHE A 399 29.61 3.38 -22.14
N MET A 400 28.95 4.37 -21.54
CA MET A 400 28.13 4.16 -20.36
C MET A 400 26.94 3.25 -20.67
N GLU A 401 26.26 3.45 -21.81
CA GLU A 401 25.16 2.59 -22.26
C GLU A 401 25.55 1.11 -22.47
N PHE A 402 26.79 0.86 -22.91
CA PHE A 402 27.35 -0.49 -23.01
C PHE A 402 27.56 -1.14 -21.62
N ILE A 403 28.25 -0.45 -20.71
CA ILE A 403 28.49 -0.93 -19.33
C ILE A 403 27.17 -1.21 -18.61
N TYR A 404 26.20 -0.31 -18.81
CA TYR A 404 24.85 -0.34 -18.25
C TYR A 404 24.06 -1.60 -18.64
N ARG A 405 24.13 -1.99 -19.91
CA ARG A 405 23.42 -3.17 -20.41
C ARG A 405 24.06 -4.47 -19.92
N TRP A 406 25.36 -4.44 -19.61
CA TRP A 406 26.10 -5.62 -19.15
C TRP A 406 25.94 -5.88 -17.65
N LEU A 407 25.89 -4.83 -16.82
CA LEU A 407 25.85 -4.96 -15.35
C LEU A 407 24.45 -4.90 -14.72
N GLY A 408 23.41 -4.50 -15.45
CA GLY A 408 22.04 -4.42 -14.91
C GLY A 408 21.77 -3.29 -13.89
N PHE A 409 22.73 -2.38 -13.65
CA PHE A 409 22.61 -1.27 -12.67
C PHE A 409 22.10 0.06 -13.26
N ILE A 410 21.41 0.03 -14.41
CA ILE A 410 20.92 1.23 -15.11
C ILE A 410 20.14 2.17 -14.18
N ASP A 411 19.24 1.62 -13.38
CA ASP A 411 18.33 2.41 -12.55
C ASP A 411 19.06 3.06 -11.37
N VAL A 412 20.06 2.37 -10.80
CA VAL A 412 20.92 2.89 -9.74
C VAL A 412 21.74 4.08 -10.24
N LEU A 413 22.30 3.97 -11.44
CA LEU A 413 23.14 5.03 -12.03
C LEU A 413 22.30 6.22 -12.52
N ASN A 414 21.12 5.97 -13.09
CA ASN A 414 20.19 7.04 -13.44
C ASN A 414 19.77 7.84 -12.19
N ARG A 415 19.55 7.15 -11.05
CA ARG A 415 19.24 7.81 -9.78
C ARG A 415 20.37 8.72 -9.32
N ILE A 416 21.63 8.31 -9.46
CA ILE A 416 22.79 9.13 -9.05
C ILE A 416 22.96 10.37 -9.94
N VAL A 417 22.76 10.22 -11.25
CA VAL A 417 23.08 11.29 -12.22
C VAL A 417 21.93 12.30 -12.41
N TYR A 418 20.69 11.84 -12.37
CA TYR A 418 19.53 12.65 -12.77
C TYR A 418 18.58 13.03 -11.63
N VAL A 419 18.64 12.36 -10.47
CA VAL A 419 17.79 12.72 -9.32
C VAL A 419 18.49 13.78 -8.50
N LYS A 420 17.81 14.90 -8.27
CA LYS A 420 18.24 15.96 -7.35
C LYS A 420 17.41 15.90 -6.07
N SER A 421 17.97 16.40 -4.98
CA SER A 421 17.24 16.56 -3.71
C SER A 421 16.96 18.05 -3.49
N GLN A 422 15.68 18.40 -3.29
CA GLN A 422 15.21 19.76 -3.02
C GLN A 422 14.65 19.83 -1.60
N LYS A 423 14.86 20.91 -0.86
CA LYS A 423 14.31 21.06 0.50
C LYS A 423 12.78 21.12 0.46
N PHE A 424 12.12 20.37 1.34
CA PHE A 424 10.68 20.45 1.55
C PHE A 424 10.39 21.69 2.41
N THR A 425 9.97 22.79 1.76
CA THR A 425 9.77 24.09 2.41
C THR A 425 8.54 24.09 3.32
N ALA A 426 8.55 24.96 4.35
CA ALA A 426 7.40 25.13 5.24
C ALA A 426 6.16 25.62 4.47
N GLU A 427 6.36 26.51 3.50
CA GLU A 427 5.29 27.01 2.62
C GLU A 427 4.61 25.88 1.83
N LEU A 428 5.39 24.93 1.28
CA LEU A 428 4.81 23.79 0.54
C LEU A 428 4.09 22.81 1.49
N ARG A 429 4.59 22.62 2.72
CA ARG A 429 3.90 21.84 3.77
C ARG A 429 2.54 22.44 4.07
N GLU A 430 2.51 23.74 4.37
CA GLU A 430 1.29 24.48 4.68
C GLU A 430 0.31 24.43 3.51
N PHE A 431 0.78 24.65 2.29
CA PHE A 431 -0.06 24.57 1.09
C PHE A 431 -0.71 23.19 0.91
N ILE A 432 0.05 22.09 1.01
CA ILE A 432 -0.50 20.73 0.90
C ILE A 432 -1.53 20.47 2.01
N TYR A 433 -1.22 20.88 3.24
CA TYR A 433 -2.11 20.70 4.38
C TYR A 433 -3.43 21.44 4.19
N GLU A 434 -3.40 22.72 3.82
CA GLU A 434 -4.60 23.54 3.63
C GLU A 434 -5.46 23.02 2.47
N GLU A 435 -4.87 22.58 1.36
CA GLU A 435 -5.64 21.99 0.25
C GLU A 435 -6.36 20.69 0.65
N ILE A 436 -5.71 19.82 1.41
CA ILE A 436 -6.33 18.58 1.91
C ILE A 436 -7.38 18.88 2.99
N LYS A 437 -7.10 19.85 3.88
CA LYS A 437 -8.02 20.32 4.91
C LYS A 437 -9.30 20.87 4.31
N ASN A 438 -9.19 21.73 3.31
CA ASN A 438 -10.34 22.31 2.59
C ASN A 438 -11.20 21.20 1.97
N LYS A 439 -10.58 20.22 1.32
CA LYS A 439 -11.30 19.06 0.76
C LYS A 439 -11.96 18.20 1.84
N SER A 440 -11.25 17.92 2.94
CA SER A 440 -11.79 17.16 4.08
C SER A 440 -12.99 17.86 4.71
N SER A 441 -12.99 19.20 4.78
CA SER A 441 -14.12 19.96 5.32
C SER A 441 -15.40 19.80 4.50
N LEU A 442 -15.28 19.56 3.19
CA LEU A 442 -16.40 19.31 2.28
C LEU A 442 -16.87 17.84 2.30
N ALA A 443 -16.04 16.93 2.80
CA ALA A 443 -16.26 15.48 2.77
C ALA A 443 -16.96 14.95 4.04
N GLU A 444 -18.15 15.45 4.35
CA GLU A 444 -18.94 14.96 5.49
C GLU A 444 -19.46 13.53 5.24
N ASP A 445 -19.97 13.27 4.04
CA ASP A 445 -20.45 11.98 3.57
C ASP A 445 -19.34 11.16 2.87
N LEU A 446 -19.54 9.84 2.79
CA LEU A 446 -18.58 8.91 2.19
C LEU A 446 -18.49 9.06 0.66
N ASP A 447 -19.48 9.65 0.00
CA ASP A 447 -19.58 9.73 -1.46
C ASP A 447 -18.74 10.89 -1.96
N THR A 448 -18.90 12.05 -1.32
CA THR A 448 -18.05 13.22 -1.50
C THR A 448 -16.62 12.89 -1.12
N ALA A 449 -16.41 12.21 0.02
CA ALA A 449 -15.10 11.68 0.37
C ALA A 449 -14.55 10.79 -0.76
N LYS A 450 -15.42 9.95 -1.36
CA LYS A 450 -15.06 9.02 -2.44
C LYS A 450 -14.69 9.72 -3.74
N GLU A 451 -15.41 10.75 -4.12
CA GLU A 451 -15.09 11.57 -5.30
C GLU A 451 -13.75 12.29 -5.13
N ILE A 452 -13.48 12.83 -3.94
CA ILE A 452 -12.27 13.61 -3.65
C ILE A 452 -10.97 12.80 -3.80
N TRP A 453 -10.89 11.58 -3.29
CA TRP A 453 -9.68 10.74 -3.43
C TRP A 453 -9.57 10.05 -4.80
N LEU A 454 -10.68 9.88 -5.53
CA LEU A 454 -10.67 9.40 -6.92
C LEU A 454 -10.27 10.49 -7.93
N ALA A 455 -10.45 11.76 -7.59
CA ALA A 455 -10.15 12.88 -8.46
C ALA A 455 -8.64 12.97 -8.79
N LYS A 456 -8.34 13.28 -10.06
CA LYS A 456 -6.97 13.32 -10.63
C LYS A 456 -6.53 14.74 -11.02
N GLY A 457 -7.27 15.75 -10.58
CA GLY A 457 -7.15 17.16 -10.94
C GLY A 457 -8.48 17.74 -11.44
N ASP A 458 -9.46 16.89 -11.77
CA ASP A 458 -10.77 17.28 -12.28
C ASP A 458 -11.63 18.01 -11.24
N TRP A 459 -11.53 17.67 -9.95
CA TRP A 459 -12.24 18.37 -8.89
C TRP A 459 -11.78 19.83 -8.82
N THR A 460 -10.46 20.03 -8.79
CA THR A 460 -9.84 21.36 -8.81
C THR A 460 -10.24 22.16 -10.06
N LEU A 461 -10.25 21.54 -11.24
CA LEU A 461 -10.64 22.22 -12.48
C LEU A 461 -12.10 22.66 -12.47
N ARG A 462 -13.02 21.82 -11.97
CA ARG A 462 -14.45 22.17 -11.86
C ARG A 462 -14.66 23.30 -10.86
N ALA A 463 -14.01 23.23 -9.70
CA ALA A 463 -14.11 24.26 -8.65
C ALA A 463 -13.64 25.65 -9.13
N ASN A 464 -12.65 25.70 -10.03
CA ASN A 464 -12.11 26.95 -10.58
C ASN A 464 -12.73 27.35 -11.95
N SER A 465 -13.86 26.75 -12.36
CA SER A 465 -14.52 27.01 -13.65
C SER A 465 -13.64 26.79 -14.89
N CYS A 466 -12.65 25.90 -14.80
CA CYS A 466 -11.68 25.57 -15.84
C CYS A 466 -12.02 24.28 -16.60
N SER A 467 -13.32 24.01 -16.81
CA SER A 467 -13.82 22.77 -17.43
C SER A 467 -13.28 22.51 -18.85
N HIS A 468 -12.85 23.55 -19.56
CA HIS A 468 -12.22 23.44 -20.89
C HIS A 468 -10.86 22.70 -20.89
N LEU A 469 -10.27 22.47 -19.71
CA LEU A 469 -9.03 21.69 -19.50
C LEU A 469 -9.30 20.23 -19.12
N LEU A 470 -10.55 19.84 -18.79
CA LEU A 470 -10.91 18.48 -18.41
C LEU A 470 -10.48 17.39 -19.40
N PRO A 471 -10.50 17.61 -20.74
CA PRO A 471 -10.01 16.60 -21.70
C PRO A 471 -8.56 16.14 -21.46
N TYR A 472 -7.71 16.94 -20.79
CA TYR A 472 -6.33 16.56 -20.45
C TYR A 472 -6.23 15.76 -19.14
N ILE A 473 -7.36 15.42 -18.53
CA ILE A 473 -7.46 14.62 -17.30
C ILE A 473 -8.40 13.42 -17.52
N THR A 474 -9.59 13.62 -18.07
CA THR A 474 -10.63 12.59 -18.15
C THR A 474 -10.45 11.59 -19.29
N GLU A 475 -9.80 11.97 -20.40
CA GLU A 475 -9.65 11.11 -21.58
C GLU A 475 -8.43 10.17 -21.49
N SER A 476 -7.58 10.33 -20.48
CA SER A 476 -6.23 9.73 -20.44
C SER A 476 -5.99 8.91 -19.18
N ASN A 477 -5.13 7.90 -19.27
CA ASN A 477 -4.67 7.14 -18.10
C ASN A 477 -3.79 8.02 -17.19
N PHE A 478 -3.73 7.71 -15.89
CA PHE A 478 -3.05 8.54 -14.91
C PHE A 478 -1.57 8.83 -15.24
N ASP A 479 -0.85 7.86 -15.78
CA ASP A 479 0.54 8.01 -16.22
C ASP A 479 0.72 8.97 -17.40
N GLU A 480 -0.27 9.04 -18.30
CA GLU A 480 -0.30 10.02 -19.39
C GLU A 480 -0.57 11.43 -18.86
N ILE A 481 -1.54 11.56 -17.96
CA ILE A 481 -1.90 12.83 -17.33
C ILE A 481 -0.65 13.45 -16.69
N LEU A 482 0.10 12.66 -15.92
CA LEU A 482 1.33 13.13 -15.27
C LEU A 482 2.37 13.63 -16.27
N LEU A 483 2.62 12.89 -17.37
CA LEU A 483 3.58 13.28 -18.40
C LEU A 483 3.15 14.57 -19.12
N VAL A 484 1.87 14.68 -19.49
CA VAL A 484 1.29 15.85 -20.18
C VAL A 484 1.38 17.09 -19.28
N TRP A 485 0.95 16.98 -18.02
CA TRP A 485 0.98 18.08 -17.06
C TRP A 485 2.39 18.47 -16.66
N HIS A 486 3.32 17.51 -16.54
CA HIS A 486 4.73 17.82 -16.27
C HIS A 486 5.33 18.64 -17.40
N ILE A 487 5.20 18.17 -18.64
CA ILE A 487 5.71 18.89 -19.82
C ILE A 487 5.06 20.27 -19.91
N ALA A 488 3.75 20.39 -19.68
CA ALA A 488 3.07 21.68 -19.67
C ALA A 488 3.63 22.63 -18.60
N THR A 489 3.82 22.13 -17.37
CA THR A 489 4.39 22.89 -16.24
C THR A 489 5.80 23.38 -16.57
N GLU A 490 6.65 22.53 -17.15
CA GLU A 490 8.00 22.89 -17.56
C GLU A 490 8.04 23.98 -18.63
N LEU A 491 7.16 23.87 -19.64
CA LEU A 491 7.09 24.84 -20.72
C LEU A 491 6.61 26.21 -20.22
N CYS A 492 5.56 26.24 -19.38
CA CYS A 492 5.09 27.49 -18.75
C CYS A 492 6.16 28.07 -17.82
N TYR A 493 6.84 27.24 -17.03
CA TYR A 493 7.88 27.68 -16.10
C TYR A 493 9.03 28.37 -16.83
N SER A 494 9.51 27.75 -17.93
CA SER A 494 10.59 28.27 -18.75
C SER A 494 10.19 29.51 -19.56
N ASN A 495 8.92 29.65 -19.94
CA ASN A 495 8.43 30.82 -20.67
C ASN A 495 8.37 32.05 -19.76
N ASP A 496 7.81 31.90 -18.56
CA ASP A 496 7.63 33.00 -17.60
C ASP A 496 8.96 33.47 -17.00
N SER A 497 9.97 32.58 -16.85
CA SER A 497 11.31 33.00 -16.38
C SER A 497 12.00 33.99 -17.31
N ILE A 498 11.63 34.04 -18.59
CA ILE A 498 12.21 34.97 -19.57
C ILE A 498 11.54 36.34 -19.49
N VAL A 499 10.26 36.39 -19.14
CA VAL A 499 9.50 37.64 -19.01
C VAL A 499 9.97 38.41 -17.77
N ILE A 500 10.26 37.71 -16.67
CA ILE A 500 10.70 38.31 -15.40
C ILE A 500 12.09 38.96 -15.51
N ASP A 501 12.98 38.48 -16.38
CA ASP A 501 14.31 39.07 -16.59
C ASP A 501 14.26 40.37 -17.44
N GLY A 502 13.11 40.66 -18.06
CA GLY A 502 12.88 41.88 -18.85
C GLY A 502 12.22 43.03 -18.09
N ASP A 503 11.42 42.76 -17.06
CA ASP A 503 10.57 43.74 -16.35
C ASP A 503 11.00 43.97 -14.88
N LYS A 504 12.28 44.23 -14.62
CA LYS A 504 12.71 44.79 -13.32
C LYS A 504 12.36 46.27 -13.22
N ALA A 505 11.08 46.61 -13.12
CA ALA A 505 10.65 47.90 -12.60
C ALA A 505 9.20 47.86 -12.08
N LYS A 506 9.07 48.10 -10.76
CA LYS A 506 7.87 48.50 -10.00
C LYS A 506 6.97 47.39 -9.44
N SER A 507 7.06 47.18 -8.12
CA SER A 507 5.87 47.16 -7.25
C SER A 507 6.24 47.37 -5.78
N SER A 508 5.32 48.03 -5.09
CA SER A 508 5.31 48.51 -3.70
C SER A 508 5.18 47.37 -2.65
N PRO A 509 5.31 47.65 -1.34
CA PRO A 509 5.49 46.63 -0.31
C PRO A 509 4.16 46.20 0.31
N GLU A 510 3.62 45.06 -0.12
CA GLU A 510 2.67 44.26 0.67
C GLU A 510 3.16 42.80 0.69
N LYS A 511 2.72 42.03 1.70
CA LYS A 511 3.19 40.67 2.06
C LYS A 511 3.61 39.82 0.85
N PRO A 512 4.74 39.08 0.92
CA PRO A 512 5.22 38.31 -0.23
C PRO A 512 4.13 37.30 -0.66
N PRO A 513 3.70 37.32 -1.93
CA PRO A 513 2.69 36.37 -2.42
C PRO A 513 3.23 34.95 -2.34
N ALA A 514 2.36 33.98 -2.04
CA ALA A 514 2.71 32.56 -2.01
C ALA A 514 3.36 32.15 -3.35
N ASN A 515 4.50 31.45 -3.29
CA ASN A 515 5.28 31.11 -4.49
C ASN A 515 4.72 29.86 -5.19
N TYR A 516 3.46 29.92 -5.64
CA TYR A 516 2.77 28.82 -6.34
C TYR A 516 3.54 28.30 -7.55
N ARG A 517 4.33 29.18 -8.20
CA ARG A 517 5.20 28.84 -9.33
C ARG A 517 6.29 27.84 -8.94
N GLU A 518 6.99 28.10 -7.84
CA GLU A 518 8.02 27.19 -7.32
C GLU A 518 7.39 25.90 -6.79
N MET A 519 6.26 25.99 -6.08
CA MET A 519 5.53 24.81 -5.58
C MET A 519 5.10 23.88 -6.72
N SER A 520 4.54 24.45 -7.80
CA SER A 520 4.16 23.71 -9.00
C SER A 520 5.34 22.97 -9.62
N LYS A 521 6.51 23.62 -9.69
CA LYS A 521 7.73 23.00 -10.21
C LYS A 521 8.18 21.83 -9.34
N ILE A 522 8.19 22.01 -8.02
CA ILE A 522 8.64 20.99 -7.06
C ILE A 522 7.73 19.76 -7.12
N LEU A 523 6.41 19.96 -7.12
CA LEU A 523 5.43 18.87 -7.18
C LEU A 523 5.49 18.15 -8.53
N SER A 524 5.58 18.88 -9.64
CA SER A 524 5.71 18.32 -10.99
C SER A 524 6.93 17.40 -11.14
N ASP A 525 8.13 17.89 -10.77
CA ASP A 525 9.37 17.11 -10.82
C ASP A 525 9.35 15.91 -9.85
N TYR A 526 8.65 16.03 -8.72
CA TYR A 526 8.48 14.94 -7.77
C TYR A 526 7.58 13.82 -8.31
N MET A 527 6.45 14.18 -8.91
CA MET A 527 5.51 13.21 -9.45
C MET A 527 6.10 12.41 -10.61
N ILE A 528 6.93 13.04 -11.47
CA ILE A 528 7.67 12.30 -12.51
C ILE A 528 8.79 11.46 -11.91
N TYR A 529 9.47 11.93 -10.86
CA TYR A 529 10.40 11.08 -10.11
C TYR A 529 9.70 9.80 -9.62
N LEU A 530 8.49 9.88 -9.08
CA LEU A 530 7.73 8.71 -8.66
C LEU A 530 7.39 7.80 -9.85
N LEU A 531 6.86 8.36 -10.95
CA LEU A 531 6.52 7.58 -12.14
C LEU A 531 7.71 6.81 -12.73
N VAL A 532 8.88 7.44 -12.79
CA VAL A 532 10.06 6.89 -13.46
C VAL A 532 10.89 6.03 -12.51
N MET A 533 11.21 6.55 -11.32
CA MET A 533 12.17 5.94 -10.39
C MET A 533 11.51 5.07 -9.33
N GLN A 534 10.22 5.25 -9.03
CA GLN A 534 9.47 4.47 -8.03
C GLN A 534 8.10 4.03 -8.58
N PRO A 535 8.05 3.30 -9.72
CA PRO A 535 6.79 3.00 -10.42
C PRO A 535 5.80 2.18 -9.58
N ALA A 536 6.28 1.41 -8.60
CA ALA A 536 5.44 0.70 -7.64
C ALA A 536 4.55 1.64 -6.78
N MET A 537 4.93 2.92 -6.63
CA MET A 537 4.13 3.92 -5.91
C MET A 537 2.98 4.50 -6.75
N MET A 538 2.93 4.24 -8.06
CA MET A 538 2.04 4.95 -8.99
C MET A 538 0.96 4.07 -9.61
N SER A 539 1.16 2.76 -9.70
CA SER A 539 0.14 1.80 -10.17
C SER A 539 0.55 0.35 -9.91
N ALA A 540 -0.43 -0.55 -9.79
CA ALA A 540 -0.21 -2.00 -9.89
C ALA A 540 0.30 -2.42 -11.29
N VAL A 541 0.03 -1.63 -12.34
CA VAL A 541 0.47 -1.87 -13.73
C VAL A 541 1.63 -0.95 -14.10
N ALA A 542 2.75 -1.07 -13.39
CA ALA A 542 3.97 -0.27 -13.58
C ALA A 542 4.50 -0.24 -15.04
N GLY A 543 4.20 -1.26 -15.85
CA GLY A 543 4.74 -1.41 -17.21
C GLY A 543 4.24 -0.37 -18.21
N ILE A 544 2.95 0.03 -18.15
CA ILE A 544 2.34 0.90 -19.16
C ILE A 544 2.92 2.32 -19.10
N GLY A 545 3.07 2.88 -17.90
CA GLY A 545 3.68 4.20 -17.69
C GLY A 545 5.14 4.28 -18.13
N GLN A 546 5.90 3.21 -17.92
CA GLN A 546 7.29 3.14 -18.35
C GLN A 546 7.42 3.11 -19.88
N ILE A 547 6.51 2.42 -20.58
CA ILE A 547 6.46 2.44 -22.06
C ILE A 547 6.16 3.85 -22.56
N ARG A 548 5.13 4.50 -22.02
CA ARG A 548 4.73 5.85 -22.43
C ARG A 548 5.82 6.89 -22.16
N TYR A 549 6.48 6.79 -21.02
CA TYR A 549 7.65 7.61 -20.69
C TYR A 549 8.78 7.42 -21.72
N ARG A 550 9.13 6.17 -22.03
CA ARG A 550 10.18 5.85 -23.03
C ARG A 550 9.85 6.38 -24.41
N ASP A 551 8.61 6.22 -24.87
CA ASP A 551 8.13 6.77 -26.15
C ASP A 551 8.23 8.30 -26.19
N THR A 552 7.86 8.95 -25.08
CA THR A 552 7.93 10.40 -24.95
C THR A 552 9.38 10.90 -24.98
N CYS A 553 10.28 10.22 -24.28
CA CYS A 553 11.72 10.53 -24.34
C CYS A 553 12.31 10.31 -25.73
N ALA A 554 11.96 9.21 -26.40
CA ALA A 554 12.45 8.90 -27.74
C ALA A 554 11.99 9.95 -28.76
N GLU A 555 10.74 10.41 -28.67
CA GLU A 555 10.26 11.50 -29.50
C GLU A 555 10.99 12.82 -29.19
N ALA A 556 11.13 13.17 -27.91
CA ALA A 556 11.82 14.39 -27.50
C ALA A 556 13.28 14.40 -28.01
N GLU A 557 14.00 13.28 -27.86
CA GLU A 557 15.35 13.15 -28.39
C GLU A 557 15.41 13.30 -29.91
N LYS A 558 14.51 12.62 -30.65
CA LYS A 558 14.43 12.75 -32.11
C LYS A 558 14.17 14.20 -32.52
N PHE A 559 13.25 14.88 -31.81
CA PHE A 559 12.92 16.27 -32.02
C PHE A 559 14.11 17.20 -31.76
N PHE A 560 14.80 17.05 -30.62
CA PHE A 560 15.95 17.87 -30.26
C PHE A 560 17.15 17.67 -31.18
N ARG A 561 17.38 16.44 -31.67
CA ARG A 561 18.39 16.16 -32.71
C ARG A 561 18.04 16.84 -34.03
N SER A 562 16.77 16.78 -34.46
CA SER A 562 16.33 17.44 -35.71
C SER A 562 16.49 18.96 -35.69
N ARG A 563 16.48 19.58 -34.49
CA ARG A 563 16.65 21.02 -34.28
C ARG A 563 18.08 21.42 -33.89
N ASN A 564 19.06 20.51 -33.96
CA ASN A 564 20.46 20.72 -33.56
C ASN A 564 20.65 21.24 -32.12
N ILE A 565 19.72 20.91 -31.22
CA ILE A 565 19.80 21.27 -29.78
C ILE A 565 20.76 20.31 -29.06
N ILE A 566 20.80 19.06 -29.52
CA ILE A 566 21.76 18.03 -29.14
C ILE A 566 22.64 17.75 -30.36
N SER A 567 23.96 17.66 -30.19
CA SER A 567 24.91 17.40 -31.28
C SER A 567 24.78 15.98 -31.84
N SER A 568 24.93 15.82 -33.15
CA SER A 568 24.90 14.53 -33.85
C SER A 568 26.20 13.70 -33.72
N THR A 569 27.20 14.20 -32.98
CA THR A 569 28.55 13.63 -32.94
C THR A 569 28.83 12.80 -31.69
N ASN A 570 29.00 11.50 -31.89
CA ASN A 570 30.07 10.67 -31.32
C ASN A 570 30.16 9.39 -32.17
N LYS A 571 30.64 9.57 -33.42
CA LYS A 571 31.14 8.47 -34.25
C LYS A 571 32.67 8.39 -34.26
N ASP A 572 33.41 9.47 -33.99
CA ASP A 572 34.88 9.47 -34.23
C ASP A 572 35.78 9.97 -33.06
N GLN A 573 35.41 9.78 -31.79
CA GLN A 573 36.33 10.00 -30.65
C GLN A 573 36.26 8.87 -29.61
N GLY A 574 36.29 7.63 -30.08
CA GLY A 574 36.34 6.43 -29.23
C GLY A 574 37.69 6.16 -28.57
N GLU A 575 38.77 6.82 -28.98
CA GLU A 575 40.12 6.45 -28.53
C GLU A 575 40.72 7.34 -27.42
N GLN A 576 40.13 8.48 -27.09
CA GLN A 576 40.76 9.42 -26.13
C GLN A 576 40.04 9.59 -24.78
N CYS A 577 38.95 8.85 -24.53
CA CYS A 577 38.23 8.88 -23.24
C CYS A 577 38.60 7.74 -22.28
N CYS A 578 39.43 6.77 -22.69
CA CYS A 578 39.83 5.66 -21.85
C CYS A 578 40.87 6.03 -20.76
N ASN A 579 41.53 7.19 -20.88
CA ASN A 579 42.60 7.59 -19.95
C ASN A 579 42.15 8.43 -18.74
N ASN A 580 40.88 8.83 -18.64
CA ASN A 580 40.41 9.75 -17.58
C ASN A 580 39.23 9.21 -16.75
N PHE A 581 39.13 7.88 -16.57
CA PHE A 581 38.12 7.29 -15.67
C PHE A 581 38.36 7.65 -14.19
N PHE A 582 39.62 7.91 -13.79
CA PHE A 582 39.98 8.25 -12.42
C PHE A 582 39.98 9.76 -12.10
N THR A 583 39.73 10.64 -13.06
CA THR A 583 39.77 12.11 -12.88
C THR A 583 38.39 12.78 -12.96
N CYS A 584 37.31 12.00 -12.87
CA CYS A 584 35.98 12.59 -12.73
C CYS A 584 35.89 13.34 -11.40
N SER A 585 35.83 14.67 -11.47
CA SER A 585 35.70 15.61 -10.35
C SER A 585 34.46 15.41 -9.48
N CYS A 586 33.57 14.48 -9.84
CA CYS A 586 32.38 14.11 -9.06
C CYS A 586 32.70 13.51 -7.67
N LEU A 587 33.96 13.15 -7.38
CA LEU A 587 34.41 12.62 -6.10
C LEU A 587 35.05 13.67 -5.16
N LYS A 588 35.21 14.92 -5.59
CA LYS A 588 35.74 16.00 -4.72
C LYS A 588 34.65 17.02 -4.45
N GLY A 589 34.05 16.92 -3.26
CA GLY A 589 33.00 17.81 -2.75
C GLY A 589 33.49 19.21 -2.37
N THR A 590 34.03 19.95 -3.34
CA THR A 590 34.29 21.39 -3.21
C THR A 590 33.79 22.09 -4.47
N PRO A 591 32.82 23.03 -4.38
CA PRO A 591 32.26 23.70 -5.54
C PRO A 591 33.33 24.63 -6.15
N ASN A 592 33.89 24.23 -7.29
CA ASN A 592 34.84 25.06 -8.04
C ASN A 592 34.10 25.95 -9.06
N LYS A 593 34.71 27.07 -9.45
CA LYS A 593 34.17 28.02 -10.46
C LYS A 593 33.82 27.36 -11.82
N GLU A 594 34.37 26.19 -12.12
CA GLU A 594 34.07 25.39 -13.32
C GLU A 594 32.68 24.73 -13.28
N ASP A 595 32.19 24.31 -12.10
CA ASP A 595 30.86 23.69 -11.95
C ASP A 595 29.73 24.68 -12.28
N GLY A 596 29.93 25.96 -11.93
CA GLY A 596 29.00 27.04 -12.25
C GLY A 596 28.87 27.29 -13.76
N GLN A 597 29.96 27.21 -14.51
CA GLN A 597 29.92 27.39 -15.98
C GLN A 597 29.24 26.21 -16.69
N VAL A 598 29.47 24.97 -16.21
CA VAL A 598 28.83 23.76 -16.75
C VAL A 598 27.32 23.75 -16.46
N GLN A 599 26.91 24.14 -15.25
CA GLN A 599 25.51 24.22 -14.86
C GLN A 599 24.75 25.28 -15.66
N ASN A 600 25.35 26.46 -15.85
CA ASN A 600 24.77 27.55 -16.65
C ASN A 600 24.65 27.19 -18.15
N ARG A 601 25.62 26.46 -18.73
CA ARG A 601 25.50 25.92 -20.10
C ARG A 601 24.36 24.91 -20.24
N ARG A 602 24.07 24.12 -19.20
CA ARG A 602 22.99 23.12 -19.20
C ARG A 602 21.62 23.77 -19.10
N GLU A 603 21.47 24.77 -18.23
CA GLU A 603 20.24 25.57 -18.11
C GLU A 603 19.89 26.25 -19.44
N LYS A 604 20.86 26.85 -20.11
CA LYS A 604 20.67 27.42 -21.45
C LYS A 604 20.23 26.42 -22.51
N LYS A 605 20.70 25.16 -22.46
CA LYS A 605 20.25 24.10 -23.39
C LYS A 605 18.80 23.68 -23.10
N HIS A 606 18.45 23.54 -21.82
CA HIS A 606 17.09 23.22 -21.38
C HIS A 606 16.08 24.29 -21.83
N GLU A 607 16.41 25.57 -21.64
CA GLU A 607 15.56 26.69 -22.11
C GLU A 607 15.38 26.69 -23.62
N ARG A 608 16.46 26.44 -24.39
CA ARG A 608 16.37 26.31 -25.86
C ARG A 608 15.46 25.16 -26.27
N ALA A 609 15.51 24.03 -25.57
CA ALA A 609 14.63 22.89 -25.80
C ALA A 609 13.16 23.25 -25.54
N CYS A 610 12.85 23.92 -24.44
CA CYS A 610 11.50 24.37 -24.11
C CYS A 610 10.96 25.35 -25.17
N LYS A 611 11.77 26.35 -25.57
CA LYS A 611 11.43 27.30 -26.66
C LYS A 611 11.14 26.58 -27.97
N ALA A 612 11.97 25.61 -28.34
CA ALA A 612 11.81 24.86 -29.57
C ALA A 612 10.49 24.06 -29.59
N ILE A 613 10.09 23.46 -28.46
CA ILE A 613 8.80 22.75 -28.34
C ILE A 613 7.63 23.74 -28.47
N LEU A 614 7.67 24.87 -27.77
CA LEU A 614 6.61 25.88 -27.81
C LEU A 614 6.41 26.47 -29.22
N GLY A 615 7.48 26.60 -29.99
CA GLY A 615 7.49 27.12 -31.37
C GLY A 615 6.87 26.19 -32.42
N VAL A 616 6.55 24.93 -32.10
CA VAL A 616 5.91 24.01 -33.05
C VAL A 616 4.42 24.29 -33.16
N ASN A 617 3.88 24.42 -34.38
CA ASN A 617 2.44 24.54 -34.59
C ASN A 617 1.74 23.17 -34.44
N ALA A 618 1.24 22.86 -33.25
CA ALA A 618 0.50 21.63 -32.94
C ALA A 618 -1.03 21.82 -33.07
N ALA A 619 -1.50 22.16 -34.27
CA ALA A 619 -2.93 22.37 -34.55
C ALA A 619 -3.74 21.05 -34.57
N VAL A 620 -3.13 19.96 -35.03
CA VAL A 620 -3.73 18.61 -35.11
C VAL A 620 -3.33 17.80 -33.87
N ARG A 621 -4.23 16.94 -33.34
CA ARG A 621 -3.88 16.10 -32.18
C ARG A 621 -2.78 15.10 -32.59
N PRO A 622 -1.75 14.85 -31.75
CA PRO A 622 -0.70 13.87 -32.06
C PRO A 622 -1.24 12.47 -32.38
N VAL A 623 -2.30 12.04 -31.69
CA VAL A 623 -3.01 10.77 -31.94
C VAL A 623 -3.50 10.64 -33.38
N GLN A 624 -3.98 11.73 -33.99
CA GLN A 624 -4.49 11.74 -35.37
C GLN A 624 -3.37 11.62 -36.42
N VAL A 625 -2.13 12.00 -36.07
CA VAL A 625 -0.97 11.95 -36.97
C VAL A 625 -0.22 10.63 -36.84
N LYS A 626 -0.18 10.05 -35.63
CA LYS A 626 0.66 8.88 -35.32
C LYS A 626 -0.12 7.56 -35.22
N GLY A 627 -1.45 7.62 -35.03
CA GLY A 627 -2.27 6.44 -34.71
C GLY A 627 -1.75 5.72 -33.45
N ASP A 628 -1.95 4.40 -33.38
CA ASP A 628 -1.53 3.57 -32.23
C ASP A 628 -0.01 3.30 -32.17
N ARG A 629 0.79 3.82 -33.12
CA ARG A 629 2.23 3.51 -33.22
C ARG A 629 3.10 4.19 -32.15
N SER A 630 2.62 5.26 -31.51
CA SER A 630 3.38 5.97 -30.48
C SER A 630 2.44 6.64 -29.48
N LYS A 631 2.63 6.37 -28.18
CA LYS A 631 1.80 6.92 -27.09
C LYS A 631 2.40 8.19 -26.46
N SER A 632 3.31 8.86 -27.16
CA SER A 632 4.07 9.99 -26.60
C SER A 632 3.19 11.18 -26.21
N ALA A 633 3.47 11.74 -25.03
CA ALA A 633 2.75 12.89 -24.44
C ALA A 633 3.35 14.27 -24.82
N LEU A 634 4.44 14.31 -25.59
CA LEU A 634 5.25 15.54 -25.77
C LEU A 634 4.45 16.73 -26.29
N PHE A 635 3.70 16.54 -27.38
CA PHE A 635 2.97 17.64 -28.03
C PHE A 635 1.59 17.88 -27.40
N ASP A 636 1.03 16.93 -26.67
CA ASP A 636 -0.16 17.17 -25.86
C ASP A 636 0.16 18.05 -24.65
N GLY A 637 1.32 17.85 -24.00
CA GLY A 637 1.84 18.77 -22.99
C GLY A 637 2.03 20.19 -23.51
N ARG A 638 2.54 20.35 -24.75
CA ARG A 638 2.63 21.67 -25.41
C ARG A 638 1.27 22.31 -25.64
N ARG A 639 0.26 21.53 -26.06
CA ARG A 639 -1.11 22.04 -26.29
C ARG A 639 -1.75 22.50 -24.98
N LEU A 640 -1.54 21.75 -23.90
CA LEU A 640 -1.98 22.13 -22.56
C LEU A 640 -1.29 23.42 -22.10
N ALA A 641 0.04 23.54 -22.24
CA ALA A 641 0.78 24.76 -21.88
C ALA A 641 0.21 26.02 -22.56
N LYS A 642 -0.11 25.93 -23.86
CA LYS A 642 -0.70 27.06 -24.61
C LYS A 642 -2.13 27.41 -24.18
N LYS A 643 -2.88 26.48 -23.59
CA LYS A 643 -4.20 26.77 -23.00
C LYS A 643 -4.06 27.39 -21.61
N LEU A 644 -3.12 26.89 -20.80
CA LEU A 644 -2.80 27.45 -19.48
C LEU A 644 -2.31 28.90 -19.58
N ASP A 645 -1.51 29.24 -20.60
CA ASP A 645 -1.07 30.63 -20.84
C ASP A 645 -2.21 31.57 -21.31
N LYS A 646 -3.37 31.02 -21.68
CA LYS A 646 -4.55 31.78 -22.14
C LYS A 646 -5.66 31.85 -21.10
N LEU A 647 -5.39 31.47 -19.85
CA LEU A 647 -6.35 31.62 -18.76
C LEU A 647 -6.72 33.10 -18.58
N GLY A 648 -8.00 33.37 -18.29
CA GLY A 648 -8.53 34.73 -18.20
C GLY A 648 -7.93 35.55 -17.04
N HIS A 649 -8.06 36.88 -17.09
CA HIS A 649 -7.46 37.84 -16.15
C HIS A 649 -7.81 37.66 -14.65
N GLY A 650 -8.71 36.74 -14.28
CA GLY A 650 -9.15 36.50 -12.90
C GLY A 650 -8.66 35.18 -12.26
N ILE A 651 -7.89 34.34 -12.96
CA ILE A 651 -7.40 33.06 -12.44
C ILE A 651 -5.88 33.06 -12.44
N ASP A 652 -5.26 32.89 -11.28
CA ASP A 652 -3.82 32.67 -11.21
C ASP A 652 -3.48 31.26 -11.76
N LYS A 653 -2.79 31.26 -12.90
CA LYS A 653 -2.30 30.06 -13.59
C LYS A 653 -1.49 29.16 -12.65
N TRP A 654 -0.59 29.74 -11.84
CA TRP A 654 0.32 28.97 -10.99
C TRP A 654 -0.40 28.42 -9.77
N GLU A 655 -1.35 29.16 -9.20
CA GLU A 655 -2.23 28.65 -8.15
C GLU A 655 -3.01 27.43 -8.65
N LEU A 656 -3.66 27.53 -9.81
CA LEU A 656 -4.41 26.41 -10.41
C LEU A 656 -3.54 25.17 -10.64
N ILE A 657 -2.36 25.35 -11.25
CA ILE A 657 -1.43 24.23 -11.52
C ILE A 657 -0.97 23.58 -10.21
N SER A 658 -0.66 24.37 -9.18
CA SER A 658 -0.22 23.86 -7.88
C SER A 658 -1.29 23.02 -7.20
N LYS A 659 -2.56 23.47 -7.21
CA LYS A 659 -3.71 22.73 -6.66
C LYS A 659 -3.97 21.41 -7.39
N VAL A 660 -3.89 21.42 -8.72
CA VAL A 660 -4.01 20.21 -9.54
C VAL A 660 -2.90 19.20 -9.19
N TRP A 661 -1.67 19.65 -8.99
CA TRP A 661 -0.58 18.76 -8.58
C TRP A 661 -0.78 18.16 -7.18
N VAL A 662 -1.32 18.91 -6.22
CA VAL A 662 -1.66 18.37 -4.89
C VAL A 662 -2.75 17.31 -5.01
N GLU A 663 -3.74 17.50 -5.88
CA GLU A 663 -4.77 16.49 -6.16
C GLU A 663 -4.20 15.22 -6.78
N MET A 664 -3.30 15.34 -7.76
CA MET A 664 -2.61 14.18 -8.34
C MET A 664 -1.73 13.45 -7.32
N LEU A 665 -1.05 14.18 -6.43
CA LEU A 665 -0.25 13.60 -5.35
C LEU A 665 -1.15 12.85 -4.35
N SER A 666 -2.30 13.44 -4.00
CA SER A 666 -3.32 12.85 -3.13
C SER A 666 -3.88 11.56 -3.72
N HIS A 667 -4.23 11.59 -5.00
CA HIS A 667 -4.70 10.41 -5.74
C HIS A 667 -3.66 9.29 -5.75
N ALA A 668 -2.40 9.60 -6.04
CA ALA A 668 -1.32 8.62 -6.04
C ALA A 668 -1.06 8.05 -4.63
N ALA A 669 -1.18 8.87 -3.59
CA ALA A 669 -0.95 8.47 -2.21
C ALA A 669 -1.98 7.43 -1.73
N ILE A 670 -3.28 7.64 -1.94
CA ILE A 670 -4.29 6.66 -1.48
C ILE A 670 -4.37 5.41 -2.37
N ASN A 671 -4.14 5.54 -3.68
CA ASN A 671 -4.21 4.39 -4.59
C ASN A 671 -2.93 3.54 -4.60
N CYS A 672 -1.94 3.88 -3.77
CA CYS A 672 -0.74 3.07 -3.57
C CYS A 672 -0.95 2.09 -2.41
N LYS A 673 -0.55 0.83 -2.60
CA LYS A 673 -0.65 -0.20 -1.56
C LYS A 673 0.15 0.19 -0.31
N ALA A 674 -0.39 -0.07 0.89
CA ALA A 674 0.28 0.24 2.17
C ALA A 674 1.70 -0.33 2.25
N ASN A 675 1.89 -1.57 1.77
CA ASN A 675 3.21 -2.21 1.70
C ASN A 675 4.27 -1.38 0.96
N ASN A 676 3.87 -0.69 -0.12
CA ASN A 676 4.80 0.15 -0.88
C ASN A 676 5.17 1.42 -0.10
N HIS A 677 4.24 2.02 0.65
CA HIS A 677 4.54 3.10 1.58
C HIS A 677 5.53 2.67 2.67
N CYS A 678 5.31 1.50 3.29
CA CYS A 678 6.20 0.93 4.29
C CYS A 678 7.63 0.71 3.75
N LYS A 679 7.77 0.22 2.51
CA LYS A 679 9.08 0.06 1.84
C LYS A 679 9.84 1.38 1.65
N GLN A 680 9.16 2.54 1.61
CA GLN A 680 9.83 3.83 1.47
C GLN A 680 10.42 4.37 2.79
N LEU A 681 10.02 3.82 3.95
CA LEU A 681 10.47 4.29 5.25
C LEU A 681 11.98 4.09 5.46
N ILE A 682 12.58 3.06 4.85
CA ILE A 682 14.04 2.86 4.87
C ILE A 682 14.80 3.79 3.92
N LYS A 683 14.11 4.53 3.04
CA LYS A 683 14.69 5.43 2.03
C LYS A 683 14.39 6.91 2.33
N GLY A 684 14.42 7.29 3.62
CA GLY A 684 14.26 8.67 4.04
C GLY A 684 12.82 9.15 4.24
N GLY A 685 11.81 8.30 4.00
CA GLY A 685 10.40 8.69 4.03
C GLY A 685 10.05 9.61 2.85
N GLN A 686 9.29 9.09 1.88
CA GLN A 686 8.90 9.88 0.71
C GLN A 686 7.71 10.79 1.05
N LEU A 687 7.62 11.97 0.42
CA LEU A 687 6.51 12.92 0.60
C LEU A 687 5.14 12.24 0.42
N ILE A 688 5.01 11.36 -0.58
CA ILE A 688 3.77 10.61 -0.84
C ILE A 688 3.32 9.76 0.37
N THR A 689 4.23 9.25 1.19
CA THR A 689 3.90 8.50 2.40
C THR A 689 3.40 9.40 3.53
N LEU A 690 3.92 10.63 3.64
CA LEU A 690 3.38 11.65 4.54
C LEU A 690 1.97 12.04 4.12
N VAL A 691 1.75 12.27 2.82
CA VAL A 691 0.44 12.61 2.26
C VAL A 691 -0.57 11.47 2.43
N TRP A 692 -0.14 10.21 2.29
CA TRP A 692 -1.00 9.05 2.51
C TRP A 692 -1.59 9.00 3.92
N LEU A 693 -0.76 9.13 4.97
CA LEU A 693 -1.27 9.20 6.34
C LEU A 693 -2.07 10.48 6.58
N LEU A 694 -1.62 11.63 6.09
CA LEU A 694 -2.34 12.89 6.24
C LEU A 694 -3.77 12.79 5.69
N MET A 695 -3.94 12.27 4.48
CA MET A 695 -5.25 12.04 3.88
C MET A 695 -6.09 11.04 4.66
N THR A 696 -5.47 9.96 5.13
CA THR A 696 -6.16 8.95 5.96
C THR A 696 -6.71 9.59 7.23
N HIS A 697 -5.91 10.40 7.92
CA HIS A 697 -6.36 11.08 9.13
C HIS A 697 -7.39 12.18 8.90
N PHE A 698 -7.38 12.81 7.72
CA PHE A 698 -8.44 13.71 7.28
C PHE A 698 -9.72 12.99 6.83
N GLY A 699 -9.78 11.65 6.95
CA GLY A 699 -10.95 10.86 6.60
C GLY A 699 -11.18 10.74 5.09
N LEU A 700 -10.14 10.96 4.28
CA LEU A 700 -10.13 10.85 2.81
C LEU A 700 -9.45 9.55 2.34
N GLY A 701 -9.43 8.53 3.20
CA GLY A 701 -8.89 7.21 2.90
C GLY A 701 -9.93 6.26 2.33
N ASN A 702 -9.46 5.26 1.57
CA ASN A 702 -10.29 4.18 1.03
C ASN A 702 -10.64 3.10 2.04
N ASN A 703 -9.85 3.01 3.11
CA ASN A 703 -10.03 2.04 4.19
C ASN A 703 -11.25 2.35 5.08
N PHE A 704 -12.06 3.36 4.79
CA PHE A 704 -13.27 3.71 5.57
C PHE A 704 -14.58 3.24 4.91
N GLN A 705 -14.51 2.42 3.86
CA GLN A 705 -15.70 1.94 3.15
C GLN A 705 -16.45 0.89 3.98
N ILE A 706 -17.73 1.18 4.25
CA ILE A 706 -18.74 0.17 4.55
C ILE A 706 -19.06 -0.52 3.22
N GLY A 707 -19.06 -1.85 3.20
CA GLY A 707 -19.17 -2.68 1.99
C GLY A 707 -20.31 -2.29 1.06
N GLU A 708 -20.06 -2.41 -0.24
CA GLU A 708 -21.04 -2.24 -1.31
C GLU A 708 -22.27 -3.14 -1.04
N GLY A 709 -23.47 -2.54 -0.96
CA GLY A 709 -24.71 -3.26 -0.62
C GLY A 709 -25.97 -2.57 -1.19
N LEU A 710 -27.13 -3.24 -1.12
CA LEU A 710 -28.39 -2.81 -1.74
C LEU A 710 -28.80 -1.37 -1.36
N ALA A 711 -28.71 -0.99 -0.08
CA ALA A 711 -29.04 0.36 0.39
C ALA A 711 -28.23 1.45 -0.35
N ARG A 712 -26.95 1.17 -0.64
CA ARG A 712 -26.09 2.09 -1.38
C ARG A 712 -26.49 2.24 -2.84
N ILE A 713 -26.86 1.15 -3.50
CA ILE A 713 -27.35 1.18 -4.89
C ILE A 713 -28.62 2.03 -4.98
N LEU A 714 -29.53 1.87 -4.03
CA LEU A 714 -30.80 2.60 -3.97
C LEU A 714 -30.59 4.09 -3.69
N ALA A 715 -29.72 4.44 -2.74
CA ALA A 715 -29.33 5.82 -2.46
C ALA A 715 -28.72 6.50 -3.70
N LEU A 716 -27.83 5.82 -4.43
CA LEU A 716 -27.26 6.32 -5.68
C LEU A 716 -28.31 6.51 -6.77
N ARG A 717 -29.26 5.56 -6.93
CA ARG A 717 -30.38 5.70 -7.88
C ARG A 717 -31.21 6.94 -7.56
N ARG A 718 -31.61 7.12 -6.30
CA ARG A 718 -32.34 8.32 -5.85
C ARG A 718 -31.61 9.59 -6.24
N ASP A 719 -30.30 9.65 -6.02
CA ASP A 719 -29.51 10.85 -6.29
C ASP A 719 -29.39 11.13 -7.79
N LEU A 720 -29.34 10.11 -8.64
CA LEU A 720 -29.39 10.26 -10.10
C LEU A 720 -30.70 10.91 -10.59
N PHE A 721 -31.82 10.63 -9.93
CA PHE A 721 -33.13 11.17 -10.29
C PHE A 721 -33.55 12.39 -9.47
N LYS A 722 -32.64 12.98 -8.68
CA LYS A 722 -32.92 14.15 -7.85
C LYS A 722 -33.38 15.34 -8.71
N GLY A 723 -34.61 15.80 -8.47
CA GLY A 723 -35.23 16.92 -9.20
C GLY A 723 -35.95 16.54 -10.50
N VAL A 724 -35.92 15.27 -10.89
CA VAL A 724 -36.70 14.71 -12.01
C VAL A 724 -37.91 13.99 -11.42
N ALA A 725 -39.11 14.17 -11.98
CA ALA A 725 -40.27 13.37 -11.58
C ALA A 725 -40.06 11.92 -12.01
N HIS A 726 -40.07 10.99 -11.06
CA HIS A 726 -39.88 9.56 -11.28
C HIS A 726 -40.71 8.76 -10.27
N GLU A 727 -40.93 7.49 -10.61
CA GLU A 727 -41.60 6.54 -9.74
C GLU A 727 -40.57 5.80 -8.84
N PRO A 728 -40.93 5.47 -7.58
CA PRO A 728 -40.04 4.73 -6.68
C PRO A 728 -39.78 3.31 -7.19
N LEU A 729 -38.64 2.73 -6.84
CA LEU A 729 -38.28 1.39 -7.30
C LEU A 729 -38.96 0.30 -6.46
N VAL A 730 -39.63 -0.67 -7.11
CA VAL A 730 -40.11 -1.87 -6.41
C VAL A 730 -38.94 -2.82 -6.17
N VAL A 731 -38.65 -3.09 -4.90
CA VAL A 731 -37.61 -4.01 -4.43
C VAL A 731 -38.28 -5.25 -3.89
N ILE A 732 -37.98 -6.40 -4.50
CA ILE A 732 -38.52 -7.70 -4.11
C ILE A 732 -37.43 -8.43 -3.32
N GLY A 733 -37.73 -8.86 -2.11
CA GLY A 733 -36.77 -9.56 -1.26
C GLY A 733 -37.42 -10.34 -0.11
N PRO A 734 -36.64 -11.13 0.65
CA PRO A 734 -37.10 -11.80 1.86
C PRO A 734 -37.57 -10.81 2.92
N GLU A 735 -38.53 -11.19 3.75
CA GLU A 735 -39.14 -10.36 4.80
C GLU A 735 -38.11 -9.65 5.70
N GLN A 736 -37.05 -10.36 6.10
CA GLN A 736 -35.91 -9.85 6.87
C GLN A 736 -35.25 -8.61 6.23
N ILE A 737 -35.08 -8.63 4.91
CA ILE A 737 -34.54 -7.49 4.15
C ILE A 737 -35.53 -6.34 4.18
N GLY A 738 -36.83 -6.63 4.13
CA GLY A 738 -37.89 -5.63 4.23
C GLY A 738 -37.90 -4.91 5.58
N GLU A 739 -37.75 -5.65 6.68
CA GLU A 739 -37.65 -5.08 8.03
C GLU A 739 -36.42 -4.18 8.17
N PHE A 740 -35.25 -4.64 7.69
CA PHE A 740 -34.05 -3.80 7.66
C PHE A 740 -34.28 -2.49 6.90
N HIS A 741 -34.89 -2.52 5.71
CA HIS A 741 -35.15 -1.31 4.93
C HIS A 741 -36.18 -0.39 5.58
N LYS A 742 -37.22 -0.94 6.23
CA LYS A 742 -38.21 -0.14 6.98
C LYS A 742 -37.53 0.69 8.07
N GLU A 743 -36.55 0.12 8.76
CA GLU A 743 -35.76 0.85 9.75
C GLU A 743 -34.74 1.80 9.12
N TYR A 744 -34.03 1.35 8.07
CA TYR A 744 -32.99 2.16 7.41
C TYR A 744 -33.56 3.41 6.71
N ILE A 745 -34.78 3.34 6.17
CA ILE A 745 -35.47 4.48 5.53
C ILE A 745 -35.64 5.66 6.50
N ASN A 746 -35.70 5.41 7.81
CA ASN A 746 -35.77 6.48 8.83
C ASN A 746 -34.47 7.28 8.92
N VAL A 747 -33.33 6.68 8.54
CA VAL A 747 -32.01 7.30 8.49
C VAL A 747 -31.77 7.96 7.14
N GLU A 748 -32.07 7.25 6.06
CA GLU A 748 -31.84 7.68 4.69
C GLU A 748 -32.97 7.24 3.76
N ASP A 749 -33.65 8.18 3.10
CA ASP A 749 -34.70 7.91 2.11
C ASP A 749 -34.12 7.14 0.91
N LEU A 750 -34.56 5.90 0.67
CA LEU A 750 -34.04 5.04 -0.38
C LEU A 750 -34.84 5.06 -1.69
N ASP A 751 -35.92 5.85 -1.78
CA ASP A 751 -36.81 5.92 -2.95
C ASP A 751 -37.25 4.54 -3.48
N MET A 752 -37.71 3.68 -2.57
CA MET A 752 -38.13 2.31 -2.88
C MET A 752 -39.47 1.94 -2.24
N LEU A 753 -40.18 0.99 -2.85
CA LEU A 753 -41.27 0.22 -2.23
C LEU A 753 -40.82 -1.23 -2.07
N PHE A 754 -41.05 -1.83 -0.91
CA PHE A 754 -40.65 -3.20 -0.62
C PHE A 754 -41.80 -4.19 -0.82
N LEU A 755 -41.54 -5.33 -1.47
CA LEU A 755 -42.48 -6.44 -1.63
C LEU A 755 -41.81 -7.75 -1.20
N ASP A 756 -42.48 -8.53 -0.35
CA ASP A 756 -41.97 -9.83 0.10
C ASP A 756 -41.95 -10.86 -1.07
N CYS A 757 -40.87 -11.62 -1.20
CA CYS A 757 -40.78 -12.80 -2.06
C CYS A 757 -41.96 -13.76 -1.91
N LYS A 758 -42.52 -13.94 -0.71
CA LYS A 758 -43.71 -14.80 -0.49
C LYS A 758 -44.93 -14.30 -1.25
N SER A 759 -45.02 -12.99 -1.48
CA SER A 759 -46.13 -12.37 -2.21
C SER A 759 -46.04 -12.59 -3.72
N THR A 760 -44.89 -12.99 -4.25
CA THR A 760 -44.71 -13.38 -5.67
C THR A 760 -44.75 -14.89 -5.90
N MET A 761 -45.13 -15.70 -4.90
CA MET A 761 -45.30 -17.14 -5.06
C MET A 761 -46.62 -17.48 -5.80
N GLY A 762 -46.56 -18.49 -6.68
CA GLY A 762 -47.54 -18.81 -7.74
C GLY A 762 -48.98 -19.18 -7.36
N SER A 763 -49.47 -18.89 -6.15
CA SER A 763 -50.91 -18.96 -5.82
C SER A 763 -51.58 -17.58 -5.81
N LYS A 764 -50.91 -16.54 -5.30
CA LYS A 764 -51.47 -15.18 -5.23
C LYS A 764 -51.51 -14.43 -6.57
N TRP A 765 -50.67 -14.83 -7.53
CA TRP A 765 -50.53 -14.12 -8.81
C TRP A 765 -51.66 -14.43 -9.80
N ASP A 766 -52.10 -15.68 -9.83
CA ASP A 766 -53.08 -16.21 -10.80
C ASP A 766 -54.53 -15.90 -10.41
N ASP A 767 -54.80 -15.65 -9.12
CA ASP A 767 -56.14 -15.37 -8.58
C ASP A 767 -56.65 -13.92 -8.82
N MET A 768 -55.88 -13.06 -9.50
CA MET A 768 -56.21 -11.63 -9.66
C MET A 768 -56.46 -11.26 -11.13
N GLU A 769 -57.74 -11.03 -11.48
CA GLU A 769 -58.14 -10.41 -12.75
C GLU A 769 -57.75 -8.92 -12.82
N ALA A 770 -57.36 -8.47 -14.01
CA ALA A 770 -56.95 -7.10 -14.28
C ALA A 770 -58.19 -6.19 -14.39
N GLU A 771 -58.69 -5.69 -13.26
CA GLU A 771 -59.60 -4.53 -13.26
C GLU A 771 -58.82 -3.21 -13.18
N ASP A 772 -59.13 -2.31 -14.12
CA ASP A 772 -58.63 -0.93 -14.22
C ASP A 772 -59.21 -0.05 -13.10
N SER A 773 -58.68 -0.18 -11.88
CA SER A 773 -58.91 0.79 -10.82
C SER A 773 -57.82 1.86 -10.84
N PHE A 774 -58.22 3.12 -11.05
CA PHE A 774 -57.40 4.35 -11.10
C PHE A 774 -56.15 4.30 -10.19
N LEU A 775 -54.97 4.14 -10.81
CA LEU A 775 -53.68 4.39 -10.16
C LEU A 775 -53.40 5.91 -10.15
N PRO A 776 -52.96 6.50 -9.03
CA PRO A 776 -52.71 7.93 -8.96
C PRO A 776 -51.58 8.34 -9.92
N HIS A 777 -51.92 9.17 -10.92
CA HIS A 777 -50.94 9.76 -11.82
C HIS A 777 -50.10 10.79 -11.05
N CYS A 778 -48.86 10.45 -10.72
CA CYS A 778 -48.06 11.21 -9.77
C CYS A 778 -47.31 12.37 -10.46
N SER A 779 -47.87 13.57 -10.44
CA SER A 779 -47.22 14.78 -11.00
C SER A 779 -46.26 15.49 -10.02
N LYS A 780 -46.21 15.10 -8.74
CA LYS A 780 -45.24 15.58 -7.73
C LYS A 780 -44.97 14.51 -6.67
N ARG A 781 -43.70 14.45 -6.20
CA ARG A 781 -43.15 13.56 -5.14
C ARG A 781 -44.18 13.25 -4.05
N MET A 782 -44.73 12.03 -4.05
CA MET A 782 -45.64 11.57 -3.01
C MET A 782 -44.81 10.94 -1.88
N LYS A 783 -44.69 11.64 -0.75
CA LYS A 783 -44.19 11.01 0.49
C LYS A 783 -45.25 10.03 0.96
N LEU A 784 -45.04 8.75 0.68
CA LEU A 784 -45.95 7.68 1.06
C LEU A 784 -45.80 7.43 2.56
N SER A 785 -46.62 8.13 3.34
CA SER A 785 -46.68 8.03 4.81
C SER A 785 -47.67 6.96 5.27
N THR A 786 -48.32 6.28 4.34
CA THR A 786 -49.30 5.21 4.57
C THR A 786 -48.76 3.89 4.02
N PRO A 787 -48.86 2.77 4.75
CA PRO A 787 -48.51 1.45 4.21
C PRO A 787 -49.35 1.16 2.97
N VAL A 788 -48.70 0.91 1.84
CA VAL A 788 -49.39 0.37 0.66
C VAL A 788 -49.51 -1.13 0.86
N ASP A 789 -50.70 -1.65 0.60
CA ASP A 789 -51.01 -3.07 0.67
C ASP A 789 -50.29 -3.86 -0.44
N ASP A 790 -49.86 -5.07 -0.12
CA ASP A 790 -49.16 -5.99 -1.04
C ASP A 790 -49.93 -6.21 -2.36
N ILE A 791 -51.26 -6.17 -2.32
CA ILE A 791 -52.12 -6.36 -3.49
C ILE A 791 -51.94 -5.20 -4.48
N THR A 792 -51.91 -3.95 -4.00
CA THR A 792 -51.63 -2.78 -4.83
C THR A 792 -50.21 -2.80 -5.40
N LEU A 793 -49.21 -3.21 -4.61
CA LEU A 793 -47.82 -3.38 -5.09
C LEU A 793 -47.70 -4.46 -6.16
N LEU A 794 -48.41 -5.57 -6.02
CA LEU A 794 -48.45 -6.64 -7.02
C LEU A 794 -49.11 -6.19 -8.34
N LYS A 795 -50.20 -5.42 -8.28
CA LYS A 795 -50.79 -4.80 -9.48
C LYS A 795 -49.81 -3.88 -10.18
N TRP A 796 -49.07 -3.09 -9.39
CA TRP A 796 -48.06 -2.20 -9.94
C TRP A 796 -46.89 -2.96 -10.56
N LEU A 797 -46.41 -4.03 -9.91
CA LEU A 797 -45.40 -4.93 -10.45
C LEU A 797 -45.84 -5.54 -11.79
N LYS A 798 -47.09 -6.03 -11.90
CA LYS A 798 -47.66 -6.54 -13.17
C LYS A 798 -47.56 -5.51 -14.30
N LYS A 799 -47.91 -4.25 -14.01
CA LYS A 799 -47.78 -3.15 -14.97
C LYS A 799 -46.32 -2.94 -15.39
N VAL A 800 -45.40 -2.81 -14.43
CA VAL A 800 -43.96 -2.58 -14.71
C VAL A 800 -43.36 -3.72 -15.51
N LEU A 801 -43.70 -4.98 -15.19
CA LEU A 801 -43.25 -6.13 -15.97
C LEU A 801 -43.76 -6.06 -17.41
N SER A 802 -45.04 -5.74 -17.61
CA SER A 802 -45.63 -5.62 -18.95
C SER A 802 -44.94 -4.52 -19.79
N GLU A 803 -44.63 -3.37 -19.19
CA GLU A 803 -43.89 -2.27 -19.84
C GLU A 803 -42.45 -2.68 -20.18
N ALA A 804 -41.83 -3.51 -19.35
CA ALA A 804 -40.51 -4.08 -19.60
C ALA A 804 -40.50 -5.25 -20.60
N GLY A 805 -41.67 -5.70 -21.07
CA GLY A 805 -41.83 -6.86 -21.96
C GLY A 805 -41.72 -8.21 -21.25
N LEU A 806 -41.87 -8.22 -19.92
CA LEU A 806 -41.81 -9.39 -19.05
C LEU A 806 -43.23 -9.88 -18.73
N VAL A 807 -43.39 -11.19 -18.62
CA VAL A 807 -44.66 -11.87 -18.34
C VAL A 807 -44.72 -12.33 -16.90
N ARG A 808 -43.60 -12.83 -16.36
CA ARG A 808 -43.54 -13.40 -15.01
C ARG A 808 -42.24 -13.01 -14.31
N LEU A 809 -42.37 -12.69 -13.01
CA LEU A 809 -41.28 -12.62 -12.04
C LEU A 809 -41.76 -13.31 -10.77
N PHE A 810 -41.26 -14.52 -10.50
CA PHE A 810 -41.69 -15.34 -9.36
C PHE A 810 -40.53 -15.74 -8.47
N SER A 811 -40.75 -15.66 -7.17
CA SER A 811 -39.86 -16.25 -6.18
C SER A 811 -40.32 -17.67 -5.85
N PHE A 812 -39.39 -18.60 -5.69
CA PHE A 812 -39.65 -19.97 -5.27
C PHE A 812 -38.69 -20.38 -4.14
N PRO A 813 -39.12 -21.20 -3.17
CA PRO A 813 -38.30 -21.55 -2.02
C PRO A 813 -37.19 -22.52 -2.43
N VAL A 814 -36.03 -22.40 -1.79
CA VAL A 814 -34.86 -23.26 -2.02
C VAL A 814 -34.32 -23.82 -0.70
N VAL A 815 -33.42 -24.81 -0.77
CA VAL A 815 -32.93 -25.53 0.41
C VAL A 815 -31.61 -24.93 0.87
N HIS A 816 -31.65 -23.97 1.80
CA HIS A 816 -30.45 -23.38 2.40
C HIS A 816 -30.63 -23.02 3.88
N CYS A 817 -31.14 -21.81 4.17
CA CYS A 817 -31.62 -21.37 5.48
C CYS A 817 -33.06 -20.82 5.34
N PRO A 818 -33.79 -20.53 6.42
CA PRO A 818 -35.15 -19.99 6.33
C PRO A 818 -35.18 -18.69 5.50
N GLU A 819 -36.23 -18.53 4.70
CA GLU A 819 -36.46 -17.33 3.86
C GLU A 819 -35.47 -17.09 2.72
N VAL A 820 -34.90 -18.16 2.16
CA VAL A 820 -34.09 -18.10 0.94
C VAL A 820 -34.93 -18.51 -0.27
N PHE A 821 -34.79 -17.76 -1.36
CA PHE A 821 -35.58 -17.92 -2.57
C PHE A 821 -34.70 -17.91 -3.81
N GLY A 822 -35.05 -18.75 -4.78
CA GLY A 822 -34.68 -18.57 -6.17
C GLY A 822 -35.70 -17.68 -6.88
N VAL A 823 -35.32 -17.15 -8.05
CA VAL A 823 -36.17 -16.25 -8.85
C VAL A 823 -36.26 -16.73 -10.29
N ILE A 824 -37.47 -16.70 -10.85
CA ILE A 824 -37.76 -16.94 -12.27
C ILE A 824 -38.10 -15.60 -12.91
N LEU A 825 -37.52 -15.33 -14.08
CA LEU A 825 -37.84 -14.19 -14.93
C LEU A 825 -38.19 -14.68 -16.34
N GLU A 826 -39.35 -14.29 -16.85
CA GLU A 826 -39.82 -14.75 -18.16
C GLU A 826 -40.30 -13.58 -19.03
N SER A 827 -39.84 -13.58 -20.27
CA SER A 827 -40.22 -12.61 -21.31
C SER A 827 -41.25 -13.19 -22.25
N ALA A 828 -42.17 -12.33 -22.68
CA ALA A 828 -43.14 -12.67 -23.72
C ALA A 828 -42.43 -12.79 -25.07
N GLU A 829 -43.04 -13.58 -25.96
CA GLU A 829 -42.82 -13.43 -27.39
C GLU A 829 -43.27 -12.02 -27.83
N ARG A 830 -42.42 -11.33 -28.60
CA ARG A 830 -42.72 -9.96 -29.04
C ARG A 830 -42.49 -9.77 -30.52
N LEU A 831 -43.33 -8.95 -31.14
CA LEU A 831 -43.17 -8.52 -32.52
C LEU A 831 -42.26 -7.29 -32.56
N ASN A 832 -41.07 -7.42 -33.13
CA ASN A 832 -40.14 -6.30 -33.32
C ASN A 832 -39.88 -6.09 -34.81
N ARG A 833 -40.30 -4.94 -35.36
CA ARG A 833 -40.15 -4.57 -36.79
C ARG A 833 -40.64 -5.68 -37.75
N GLY A 834 -41.78 -6.30 -37.44
CA GLY A 834 -42.38 -7.37 -38.25
C GLY A 834 -41.72 -8.74 -38.11
N LYS A 835 -40.72 -8.90 -37.23
CA LYS A 835 -40.13 -10.21 -36.88
C LYS A 835 -40.59 -10.63 -35.48
N VAL A 836 -41.01 -11.88 -35.37
CA VAL A 836 -41.32 -12.51 -34.08
C VAL A 836 -40.02 -12.82 -33.36
N VAL A 837 -39.83 -12.24 -32.18
CA VAL A 837 -38.71 -12.51 -31.28
C VAL A 837 -39.25 -13.45 -30.20
N PRO A 838 -38.72 -14.69 -30.08
CA PRO A 838 -39.20 -15.65 -29.10
C PRO A 838 -38.95 -15.13 -27.68
N GLY A 839 -39.85 -15.52 -26.76
CA GLY A 839 -39.66 -15.31 -25.33
C GLY A 839 -38.44 -16.05 -24.79
N TRP A 840 -38.02 -15.70 -23.58
CA TRP A 840 -36.91 -16.34 -22.88
C TRP A 840 -37.25 -16.50 -21.41
N LYS A 841 -36.62 -17.48 -20.76
CA LYS A 841 -36.79 -17.80 -19.34
C LYS A 841 -35.42 -17.87 -18.67
N VAL A 842 -35.20 -17.03 -17.66
CA VAL A 842 -34.00 -17.00 -16.84
C VAL A 842 -34.37 -17.42 -15.42
N VAL A 843 -33.61 -18.35 -14.85
CA VAL A 843 -33.78 -18.78 -13.46
C VAL A 843 -32.50 -18.52 -12.69
N TYR A 844 -32.60 -17.91 -11.52
CA TYR A 844 -31.50 -17.72 -10.59
C TYR A 844 -31.78 -18.53 -9.33
N SER A 845 -30.88 -19.44 -8.97
CA SER A 845 -31.10 -20.35 -7.85
C SER A 845 -31.02 -19.68 -6.47
N GLY A 846 -30.22 -18.61 -6.36
CA GLY A 846 -29.68 -18.20 -5.06
C GLY A 846 -28.77 -19.29 -4.48
N ASP A 847 -28.49 -19.22 -3.18
CA ASP A 847 -27.73 -20.24 -2.46
C ASP A 847 -28.67 -21.41 -2.09
N THR A 848 -28.27 -22.63 -2.44
CA THR A 848 -29.12 -23.81 -2.27
C THR A 848 -28.35 -25.11 -2.40
N ARG A 849 -28.80 -26.13 -1.66
CA ARG A 849 -28.59 -27.53 -2.04
C ARG A 849 -29.37 -27.86 -3.32
N PRO A 850 -28.94 -28.90 -4.06
CA PRO A 850 -29.75 -29.48 -5.12
C PRO A 850 -31.13 -29.88 -4.57
N CYS A 851 -32.19 -29.34 -5.16
CA CYS A 851 -33.56 -29.60 -4.73
C CYS A 851 -34.53 -29.61 -5.92
N SER A 852 -35.66 -30.29 -5.76
CA SER A 852 -36.64 -30.46 -6.84
C SER A 852 -37.26 -29.14 -7.28
N GLN A 853 -37.38 -28.17 -6.36
CA GLN A 853 -37.93 -26.85 -6.64
C GLN A 853 -37.12 -26.10 -7.69
N VAL A 854 -35.78 -26.17 -7.64
CA VAL A 854 -34.91 -25.54 -8.65
C VAL A 854 -35.07 -26.24 -9.99
N ILE A 855 -35.17 -27.58 -10.00
CA ILE A 855 -35.36 -28.36 -11.24
C ILE A 855 -36.69 -27.98 -11.89
N GLU A 856 -37.79 -28.00 -11.13
CA GLU A 856 -39.13 -27.63 -11.58
C GLU A 856 -39.19 -26.19 -12.09
N ALA A 857 -38.63 -25.24 -11.33
CA ALA A 857 -38.52 -23.84 -11.74
C ALA A 857 -37.72 -23.70 -13.04
N SER A 858 -36.69 -24.52 -13.23
CA SER A 858 -35.76 -24.45 -14.37
C SER A 858 -36.19 -25.24 -15.60
N LEU A 859 -37.33 -25.96 -15.55
CA LEU A 859 -37.83 -26.73 -16.68
C LEU A 859 -37.90 -25.87 -17.95
N GLY A 860 -37.12 -26.25 -18.97
CA GLY A 860 -37.04 -25.56 -20.27
C GLY A 860 -36.49 -24.13 -20.20
N ALA A 861 -35.72 -23.77 -19.16
CA ALA A 861 -35.15 -22.44 -19.03
C ALA A 861 -34.12 -22.15 -20.15
N THR A 862 -34.10 -20.91 -20.64
CA THR A 862 -33.07 -20.43 -21.57
C THR A 862 -31.72 -20.32 -20.88
N ILE A 863 -31.73 -19.84 -19.62
CA ILE A 863 -30.55 -19.78 -18.76
C ILE A 863 -30.94 -20.19 -17.35
N LEU A 864 -30.17 -21.10 -16.76
CA LEU A 864 -30.12 -21.33 -15.33
C LEU A 864 -28.80 -20.74 -14.78
N ILE A 865 -28.89 -19.76 -13.90
CA ILE A 865 -27.76 -19.24 -13.12
C ILE A 865 -27.80 -19.95 -11.77
N HIS A 866 -26.84 -20.86 -11.54
CA HIS A 866 -26.82 -21.72 -10.36
C HIS A 866 -25.58 -21.48 -9.50
N GLU A 867 -25.73 -21.57 -8.18
CA GLU A 867 -24.60 -21.57 -7.25
C GLU A 867 -23.76 -22.84 -7.40
N ALA A 868 -22.45 -22.71 -7.26
CA ALA A 868 -21.48 -23.81 -7.32
C ALA A 868 -20.36 -23.54 -6.31
N THR A 869 -20.74 -23.38 -5.04
CA THR A 869 -19.85 -22.88 -3.98
C THR A 869 -18.65 -23.79 -3.74
N PHE A 870 -18.85 -25.12 -3.81
CA PHE A 870 -17.85 -26.12 -3.47
C PHE A 870 -17.31 -26.90 -4.68
N GLU A 871 -16.04 -27.30 -4.59
CA GLU A 871 -15.46 -28.26 -5.53
C GLU A 871 -16.03 -29.67 -5.31
N ASP A 872 -16.00 -30.52 -6.33
CA ASP A 872 -16.58 -31.88 -6.26
C ASP A 872 -15.88 -32.82 -5.27
N GLY A 873 -14.69 -32.46 -4.79
CA GLY A 873 -14.01 -33.16 -3.70
C GLY A 873 -14.55 -32.85 -2.30
N LEU A 874 -15.41 -31.82 -2.16
CA LEU A 874 -15.87 -31.26 -0.89
C LEU A 874 -17.39 -31.44 -0.69
N VAL A 875 -17.95 -32.54 -1.20
CA VAL A 875 -19.39 -32.81 -1.12
C VAL A 875 -19.89 -32.74 0.32
N GLU A 876 -19.20 -33.35 1.29
CA GLU A 876 -19.63 -33.37 2.69
C GLU A 876 -19.79 -31.95 3.28
N GLU A 877 -18.89 -31.04 2.91
CA GLU A 877 -18.93 -29.64 3.35
C GLU A 877 -20.07 -28.88 2.67
N ALA A 878 -20.33 -29.17 1.39
CA ALA A 878 -21.48 -28.66 0.66
C ALA A 878 -22.79 -29.11 1.32
N ILE A 879 -22.90 -30.38 1.75
CA ILE A 879 -24.05 -30.88 2.51
C ILE A 879 -24.20 -30.13 3.83
N ALA A 880 -23.12 -30.05 4.61
CA ALA A 880 -23.14 -29.47 5.95
C ALA A 880 -23.53 -27.99 5.96
N ARG A 881 -23.23 -27.27 4.87
CA ARG A 881 -23.50 -25.82 4.73
C ARG A 881 -24.67 -25.51 3.80
N ASN A 882 -25.41 -26.53 3.37
CA ASN A 882 -26.49 -26.42 2.42
C ASN A 882 -26.16 -25.64 1.13
N HIS A 883 -25.03 -25.97 0.50
CA HIS A 883 -24.61 -25.44 -0.80
C HIS A 883 -24.47 -26.56 -1.84
N SER A 884 -24.29 -26.19 -3.10
CA SER A 884 -24.08 -27.14 -4.20
C SER A 884 -22.60 -27.27 -4.55
N THR A 885 -22.19 -28.48 -4.94
CA THR A 885 -20.92 -28.63 -5.68
C THR A 885 -21.10 -28.27 -7.16
N ILE A 886 -19.99 -28.11 -7.87
CA ILE A 886 -19.98 -27.87 -9.33
C ILE A 886 -20.77 -28.95 -10.08
N LYS A 887 -20.49 -30.23 -9.82
CA LYS A 887 -21.16 -31.36 -10.46
C LYS A 887 -22.64 -31.42 -10.11
N GLU A 888 -22.98 -31.22 -8.84
CA GLU A 888 -24.37 -31.18 -8.38
C GLU A 888 -25.17 -30.08 -9.10
N ALA A 889 -24.59 -28.88 -9.28
CA ALA A 889 -25.22 -27.77 -9.99
C ALA A 889 -25.44 -28.06 -11.49
N ILE A 890 -24.50 -28.76 -12.13
CA ILE A 890 -24.62 -29.19 -13.53
C ILE A 890 -25.73 -30.23 -13.67
N GLU A 891 -25.77 -31.23 -12.77
CA GLU A 891 -26.80 -32.27 -12.76
C GLU A 891 -28.22 -31.68 -12.60
N VAL A 892 -28.38 -30.63 -11.78
CA VAL A 892 -29.64 -29.88 -11.67
C VAL A 892 -30.03 -29.23 -12.99
N GLY A 893 -29.10 -28.58 -13.68
CA GLY A 893 -29.35 -27.94 -14.97
C GLY A 893 -29.69 -28.93 -16.08
N ASP A 894 -28.98 -30.06 -16.13
CA ASP A 894 -29.24 -31.14 -17.07
C ASP A 894 -30.60 -31.80 -16.82
N SER A 895 -30.94 -32.05 -15.55
CA SER A 895 -32.24 -32.61 -15.15
C SER A 895 -33.41 -31.68 -15.50
N ALA A 896 -33.18 -30.37 -15.46
CA ALA A 896 -34.17 -29.37 -15.84
C ALA A 896 -34.30 -29.18 -17.37
N GLY A 897 -33.37 -29.73 -18.16
CA GLY A 897 -33.29 -29.46 -19.59
C GLY A 897 -33.02 -27.98 -19.89
N ALA A 898 -32.26 -27.29 -19.04
CA ALA A 898 -31.90 -25.90 -19.25
C ALA A 898 -31.01 -25.76 -20.49
N TYR A 899 -31.27 -24.76 -21.34
CA TYR A 899 -30.49 -24.56 -22.56
C TYR A 899 -29.04 -24.19 -22.24
N ARG A 900 -28.81 -23.32 -21.23
CA ARG A 900 -27.48 -22.99 -20.72
C ARG A 900 -27.48 -22.91 -19.20
N VAL A 901 -26.38 -23.37 -18.59
CA VAL A 901 -26.13 -23.25 -17.15
C VAL A 901 -24.95 -22.30 -16.95
N ILE A 902 -25.11 -21.28 -16.10
CA ILE A 902 -24.04 -20.37 -15.70
C ILE A 902 -23.76 -20.60 -14.22
N LEU A 903 -22.56 -21.11 -13.92
CA LEU A 903 -22.12 -21.36 -12.56
C LEU A 903 -21.53 -20.09 -11.95
N THR A 904 -21.93 -19.78 -10.71
CA THR A 904 -21.46 -18.62 -9.95
C THR A 904 -21.29 -18.96 -8.46
N HIS A 905 -20.99 -17.95 -7.65
CA HIS A 905 -20.86 -18.06 -6.19
C HIS A 905 -19.74 -19.02 -5.75
N PHE A 906 -18.61 -19.02 -6.46
CA PHE A 906 -17.46 -19.85 -6.09
C PHE A 906 -16.84 -19.41 -4.76
N SER A 907 -16.43 -20.37 -3.92
CA SER A 907 -15.74 -20.07 -2.67
C SER A 907 -14.44 -19.28 -2.90
N GLN A 908 -14.35 -18.09 -2.30
CA GLN A 908 -13.15 -17.23 -2.38
C GLN A 908 -11.89 -17.86 -1.75
N ARG A 909 -12.05 -18.91 -0.93
CA ARG A 909 -10.93 -19.62 -0.31
C ARG A 909 -10.18 -20.54 -1.29
N TYR A 910 -10.82 -20.88 -2.42
CA TYR A 910 -10.27 -21.77 -3.44
C TYR A 910 -10.44 -21.15 -4.83
N PRO A 911 -9.70 -20.08 -5.17
CA PRO A 911 -9.84 -19.40 -6.45
C PRO A 911 -9.18 -20.23 -7.57
N LYS A 912 -9.88 -21.28 -8.00
CA LYS A 912 -9.48 -22.14 -9.11
C LYS A 912 -10.59 -22.17 -10.15
N VAL A 913 -10.22 -22.18 -11.42
CA VAL A 913 -11.21 -22.37 -12.50
C VAL A 913 -11.74 -23.81 -12.41
N PRO A 914 -13.06 -24.01 -12.24
CA PRO A 914 -13.68 -25.35 -12.22
C PRO A 914 -13.22 -26.26 -13.36
N ALA A 915 -12.85 -27.49 -13.00
CA ALA A 915 -12.48 -28.52 -13.98
C ALA A 915 -13.75 -29.17 -14.56
N LEU A 916 -14.32 -28.57 -15.60
CA LEU A 916 -15.43 -29.17 -16.37
C LEU A 916 -14.92 -30.25 -17.35
N ASP A 917 -15.71 -31.30 -17.56
CA ASP A 917 -15.51 -32.34 -18.60
C ASP A 917 -16.07 -31.88 -19.97
N GLU A 918 -15.64 -32.53 -21.05
CA GLU A 918 -15.96 -32.08 -22.43
C GLU A 918 -17.46 -32.07 -22.75
N VAL A 919 -18.25 -32.91 -22.08
CA VAL A 919 -19.71 -32.99 -22.26
C VAL A 919 -20.40 -31.81 -21.58
N SER A 920 -20.13 -31.58 -20.29
CA SER A 920 -20.72 -30.45 -19.55
C SER A 920 -20.28 -29.10 -20.10
N MET A 921 -19.10 -29.02 -20.75
CA MET A 921 -18.64 -27.80 -21.41
C MET A 921 -19.57 -27.30 -22.54
N GLN A 922 -20.41 -28.16 -23.13
CA GLN A 922 -21.28 -27.75 -24.24
C GLN A 922 -22.50 -26.94 -23.78
N THR A 923 -22.93 -27.13 -22.54
CA THR A 923 -24.13 -26.52 -21.94
C THR A 923 -23.81 -25.56 -20.80
N THR A 924 -22.64 -25.73 -20.17
CA THR A 924 -22.26 -25.01 -18.93
C THR A 924 -21.20 -23.94 -19.18
N CYS A 925 -21.31 -22.82 -18.47
CA CYS A 925 -20.39 -21.70 -18.49
C CYS A 925 -20.03 -21.27 -17.06
N ILE A 926 -18.88 -20.63 -16.89
CA ILE A 926 -18.36 -20.16 -15.60
C ILE A 926 -18.45 -18.63 -15.57
N ALA A 927 -19.10 -18.08 -14.54
CA ALA A 927 -19.19 -16.64 -14.34
C ALA A 927 -17.85 -16.06 -13.84
N PHE A 928 -17.56 -14.83 -14.24
CA PHE A 928 -16.44 -14.04 -13.72
C PHE A 928 -16.95 -12.65 -13.35
N ASP A 929 -16.27 -11.98 -12.42
CA ASP A 929 -16.61 -10.61 -12.05
C ASP A 929 -16.65 -9.70 -13.30
N LEU A 930 -17.69 -8.87 -13.38
CA LEU A 930 -17.97 -7.96 -14.50
C LEU A 930 -18.29 -8.65 -15.84
N MET A 931 -18.48 -9.97 -15.87
CA MET A 931 -18.94 -10.68 -17.06
C MET A 931 -20.34 -10.19 -17.47
N SER A 932 -20.49 -9.84 -18.74
CA SER A 932 -21.77 -9.45 -19.35
C SER A 932 -22.02 -10.33 -20.56
N VAL A 933 -23.20 -10.96 -20.60
CA VAL A 933 -23.59 -11.90 -21.66
C VAL A 933 -24.85 -11.38 -22.35
N ASN A 934 -24.76 -11.18 -23.66
CA ASN A 934 -25.95 -10.97 -24.47
C ASN A 934 -26.64 -12.32 -24.72
N LEU A 935 -27.97 -12.38 -24.53
CA LEU A 935 -28.77 -13.59 -24.80
C LEU A 935 -28.57 -14.13 -26.23
N ALA A 936 -28.29 -13.25 -27.20
CA ALA A 936 -28.00 -13.65 -28.58
C ALA A 936 -26.71 -14.48 -28.73
N ASP A 937 -25.76 -14.31 -27.80
CA ASP A 937 -24.42 -14.93 -27.85
C ASP A 937 -24.31 -16.23 -27.03
N LEU A 938 -25.41 -16.67 -26.40
CA LEU A 938 -25.47 -17.94 -25.65
C LEU A 938 -24.97 -19.18 -26.43
N PRO A 939 -25.20 -19.31 -27.76
CA PRO A 939 -24.63 -20.42 -28.53
C PRO A 939 -23.09 -20.43 -28.58
N VAL A 940 -22.46 -19.27 -28.42
CA VAL A 940 -21.00 -19.09 -28.52
C VAL A 940 -20.33 -19.25 -27.15
N LEU A 941 -21.05 -18.96 -26.07
CA LEU A 941 -20.50 -18.89 -24.72
C LEU A 941 -19.68 -20.13 -24.29
N PRO A 942 -20.16 -21.37 -24.48
CA PRO A 942 -19.37 -22.61 -24.28
C PRO A 942 -18.00 -22.65 -24.96
N LYS A 943 -17.87 -22.03 -26.14
CA LYS A 943 -16.65 -22.09 -26.97
C LYS A 943 -15.48 -21.32 -26.37
N PHE A 944 -15.72 -20.41 -25.42
CA PHE A 944 -14.66 -19.63 -24.78
C PHE A 944 -13.95 -20.39 -23.65
N LEU A 945 -14.61 -21.38 -23.07
CA LEU A 945 -14.16 -22.06 -21.85
C LEU A 945 -12.77 -22.74 -21.99
N PRO A 946 -12.43 -23.39 -23.12
CA PRO A 946 -11.09 -23.93 -23.35
C PRO A 946 -9.98 -22.86 -23.36
N TYR A 947 -10.27 -21.67 -23.89
CA TYR A 947 -9.32 -20.55 -23.94
C TYR A 947 -9.15 -19.90 -22.57
N LEU A 948 -10.22 -19.84 -21.77
CA LEU A 948 -10.15 -19.37 -20.38
C LEU A 948 -9.27 -20.29 -19.53
N LYS A 949 -9.38 -21.62 -19.68
CA LYS A 949 -8.47 -22.56 -19.01
C LYS A 949 -7.00 -22.32 -19.35
N LEU A 950 -6.68 -21.91 -20.58
CA LEU A 950 -5.30 -21.55 -20.96
C LEU A 950 -4.82 -20.25 -20.32
N LEU A 951 -5.67 -19.22 -20.24
CA LEU A 951 -5.36 -17.92 -19.64
C LEU A 951 -5.03 -18.03 -18.14
N PHE A 952 -5.70 -18.94 -17.43
CA PHE A 952 -5.53 -19.14 -15.99
C PHE A 952 -4.62 -20.31 -15.60
N ARG A 953 -3.84 -20.87 -16.54
CA ARG A 953 -2.96 -22.03 -16.33
C ARG A 953 -1.85 -21.81 -15.28
N ASN A 954 -1.51 -20.57 -14.95
CA ASN A 954 -0.52 -20.23 -13.91
C ASN A 954 -1.16 -19.95 -12.53
N SER A 955 -2.48 -20.01 -12.45
CA SER A 955 -3.28 -19.78 -11.24
C SER A 955 -3.98 -21.06 -10.75
N SER A 956 -3.87 -22.16 -11.51
CA SER A 956 -4.45 -23.47 -11.23
C SER A 956 -3.52 -24.37 -10.41
#